data_AF-A0AA88L4Y9-F1
#
_entry.id   AF-A0AA88L4Y9-F1
#
_cell.length_a   1.000
_cell.length_b   1.000
_cell.length_c   1.000
_cell.angle_alpha   90.00
_cell.angle_beta   90.00
_cell.angle_gamma   90.00
#
_symmetry.space_group_name_H-M   'P 1'
#
loop_
_entity.id
_entity.type
_entity.pdbx_description
1 polymer ?
#
loop_
_entity_poly.entity_id
_entity_poly.type
_entity_poly.pdbx_seq_one_letter_code
_entity_poly.pdbx_strand_id
1 'polypeptide(L)'
;MDEVKESSINFIPCLAWVKRGACKSVPDKVKLSADELAEIIKCTQGDIDELEEAQEENGAIEDRTLDDGMDNDDADIEAKYNMDDYDNEEEMISDFGTLTVYARNQDDPILKAAKENIKDSEVWSDASSDENDEDFVLKATDNLILVGHVEEDAAMLEVYVYNAEEEALYVHHEILLPGAPICIEWLDYDPSASSPGNLAAIGTISPVIDIWDLDIVGCLEPALSLGKKAKKKKKIPGYGHKDAILSLSWNKNARNILASGSADKSAIVWDLEKGEVLQSVSVFEDDVQSLQFHPFEMQRLLTGSSDKFVREFDSRQPDLVKSWKVDSDVERVQYDHFNPNWYLVSTDSGMVYYFDTRTDKQLWQLRAHTQPCTALSLSTQVPGLLLTGSIDNSVKIWDIAANAPKMIFEKSVKIGSVYTIGCCPDVPWAFAFGGDRKDCSFKVWDCRESDKGGFYLETVSARSQDIRIRSYEETLSKYFIPQRHPISSTDNWLNARKGIVESFTSSIKDVKGAKMLQMQFQTEVADPEQPIIQRSVIGENIIAIFEGRYWKTAEDKILVFGANYDTPAIAQGLTDNGSGATGLLELAKELSEMLKNGGSLLYTVILVAFDVQKMKHGTVASDGETGSYHFVNDFLGPMLHPSSGPAPQFRGAIILDSIMNYHTQPNTQLLASGFDKVFPEANEFIKKNSNTGNYLCAVSKQTPASRFAGIAEDLNRIWSKAVNVDKYPLLDLEVVRVFGEQALVEFLKQDHMPFWNFYHNGVPSPLPAVLLSDTGIWRNIPKCSTPSCPELITIERLQFLDQTVTATSLLIADLQLDPSSVTDSVSSVFSNISVLVISLALGLMFF
;
A
#
# COMPACT_ATOMS: atom_id res chain seq x y z
N MET A 1 -23.65 19.58 27.69
CA MET A 1 -23.45 19.92 26.27
C MET A 1 -23.08 18.61 25.62
N ASP A 2 -24.11 17.87 25.23
CA ASP A 2 -23.96 16.69 24.38
C ASP A 2 -23.50 17.20 23.02
N GLU A 3 -22.29 16.84 22.61
CA GLU A 3 -21.81 17.10 21.26
C GLU A 3 -22.73 16.34 20.28
N VAL A 4 -23.51 17.10 19.52
CA VAL A 4 -24.15 16.61 18.30
C VAL A 4 -23.02 16.17 17.38
N LYS A 5 -22.77 14.86 17.31
CA LYS A 5 -21.90 14.28 16.28
C LYS A 5 -22.62 14.44 14.95
N GLU A 6 -22.32 15.51 14.23
CA GLU A 6 -22.69 15.63 12.82
C GLU A 6 -22.13 14.43 12.06
N SER A 7 -23.02 13.72 11.37
CA SER A 7 -22.69 12.52 10.62
C SER A 7 -22.08 12.94 9.27
N SER A 8 -20.75 13.00 9.18
CA SER A 8 -20.07 13.14 7.87
C SER A 8 -20.46 11.97 6.95
N ILE A 9 -20.97 12.28 5.76
CA ILE A 9 -21.34 11.33 4.70
C ILE A 9 -20.08 10.97 3.91
N ASN A 10 -19.85 9.69 3.63
CA ASN A 10 -18.76 9.22 2.76
C ASN A 10 -19.28 7.98 2.01
N PHE A 11 -19.43 8.09 0.69
CA PHE A 11 -20.20 7.12 -0.10
C PHE A 11 -19.70 7.00 -1.54
N ILE A 12 -19.48 5.76 -1.99
CA ILE A 12 -19.06 5.43 -3.37
C ILE A 12 -20.09 4.49 -4.03
N PRO A 13 -21.09 5.05 -4.73
CA PRO A 13 -22.14 4.28 -5.39
C PRO A 13 -21.69 3.61 -6.70
N CYS A 14 -20.72 4.18 -7.41
CA CYS A 14 -20.35 3.75 -8.75
C CYS A 14 -18.86 3.86 -9.04
N LEU A 15 -18.40 2.97 -9.92
CA LEU A 15 -17.03 2.96 -10.41
C LEU A 15 -16.94 2.31 -11.78
N ALA A 16 -15.90 2.66 -12.55
CA ALA A 16 -15.60 2.08 -13.85
C ALA A 16 -14.08 1.97 -14.07
N TRP A 17 -13.65 0.98 -14.83
CA TRP A 17 -12.25 0.80 -15.20
C TRP A 17 -11.97 1.29 -16.61
N VAL A 18 -10.82 1.92 -16.80
CA VAL A 18 -10.26 2.31 -18.09
C VAL A 18 -9.12 1.36 -18.45
N LYS A 19 -9.13 0.88 -19.70
CA LYS A 19 -8.10 -0.04 -20.20
C LYS A 19 -6.76 0.68 -20.41
N ARG A 20 -5.66 -0.07 -20.33
CA ARG A 20 -4.30 0.43 -20.56
C ARG A 20 -4.17 1.11 -21.92
N GLY A 21 -3.47 2.25 -21.95
CA GLY A 21 -3.15 3.00 -23.16
C GLY A 21 -4.34 3.69 -23.84
N ALA A 22 -5.49 3.81 -23.16
CA ALA A 22 -6.61 4.61 -23.65
C ALA A 22 -6.45 6.11 -23.40
N CYS A 23 -5.78 6.48 -22.32
CA CYS A 23 -5.56 7.86 -21.91
C CYS A 23 -4.36 8.50 -22.63
N LYS A 24 -4.39 9.83 -22.71
CA LYS A 24 -3.25 10.63 -23.13
C LYS A 24 -2.15 10.56 -22.06
N SER A 25 -0.89 10.38 -22.48
CA SER A 25 0.24 10.25 -21.55
C SER A 25 0.47 11.50 -20.69
N VAL A 26 0.12 12.67 -21.21
CA VAL A 26 0.16 13.94 -20.46
C VAL A 26 -1.19 14.62 -20.67
N PRO A 27 -2.10 14.56 -19.69
CA PRO A 27 -3.38 15.26 -19.74
C PRO A 27 -3.20 16.77 -19.90
N ASP A 28 -4.11 17.42 -20.62
CA ASP A 28 -4.07 18.86 -20.82
C ASP A 28 -4.57 19.57 -19.55
N LYS A 29 -3.81 20.54 -19.03
CA LYS A 29 -4.23 21.34 -17.86
C LYS A 29 -4.93 22.61 -18.33
N VAL A 30 -6.18 22.80 -17.93
CA VAL A 30 -6.89 24.07 -18.16
C VAL A 30 -6.35 25.11 -17.17
N LYS A 31 -5.83 26.22 -17.69
CA LYS A 31 -5.45 27.39 -16.89
C LYS A 31 -6.33 28.57 -17.30
N LEU A 32 -7.31 28.90 -16.49
CA LEU A 32 -8.18 30.05 -16.72
C LEU A 32 -7.43 31.35 -16.47
N SER A 33 -7.65 32.33 -17.34
CA SER A 33 -7.23 33.71 -17.10
C SER A 33 -8.13 34.38 -16.06
N ALA A 34 -7.65 35.45 -15.41
CA ALA A 34 -8.42 36.17 -14.40
C ALA A 34 -9.72 36.76 -14.96
N ASP A 35 -9.74 37.12 -16.25
CA ASP A 35 -10.91 37.66 -16.94
C ASP A 35 -11.95 36.56 -17.21
N GLU A 36 -11.52 35.37 -17.65
CA GLU A 36 -12.41 34.21 -17.86
C GLU A 36 -13.01 33.72 -16.53
N LEU A 37 -12.21 33.70 -15.45
CA LEU A 37 -12.70 33.34 -14.12
C LEU A 37 -13.77 34.33 -13.63
N ALA A 38 -13.59 35.63 -13.89
CA ALA A 38 -14.55 36.66 -13.53
C ALA A 38 -15.85 36.56 -14.35
N GLU A 39 -15.77 36.17 -15.63
CA GLU A 39 -16.96 35.88 -16.44
C GLU A 39 -17.72 34.65 -15.95
N ILE A 40 -17.02 33.57 -15.61
CA ILE A 40 -17.62 32.35 -15.06
C ILE A 40 -18.33 32.67 -13.74
N ILE A 41 -17.66 33.33 -12.79
CA ILE A 41 -18.26 33.72 -11.50
C ILE A 41 -19.53 34.56 -11.72
N LYS A 42 -19.50 35.48 -12.67
CA LYS A 42 -20.66 36.32 -12.99
C LYS A 42 -21.82 35.53 -13.61
N CYS A 43 -21.53 34.54 -14.43
CA CYS A 43 -22.54 33.63 -14.98
C CYS A 43 -23.11 32.71 -13.89
N THR A 44 -22.26 32.11 -13.05
CA THR A 44 -22.68 31.25 -11.93
C THR A 44 -23.52 32.00 -10.92
N GLN A 45 -23.21 33.27 -10.62
CA GLN A 45 -24.03 34.10 -9.73
C GLN A 45 -25.47 34.23 -10.26
N GLY A 46 -25.65 34.42 -11.57
CA GLY A 46 -26.98 34.50 -12.18
C GLY A 46 -27.77 33.18 -12.13
N ASP A 47 -27.09 32.03 -12.18
CA ASP A 47 -27.73 30.72 -12.02
C ASP A 47 -28.06 30.40 -10.55
N ILE A 48 -27.23 30.87 -9.60
CA ILE A 48 -27.48 30.78 -8.14
C ILE A 48 -28.70 31.63 -7.78
N ASP A 49 -28.79 32.87 -8.28
CA ASP A 49 -29.94 33.74 -8.08
C ASP A 49 -31.23 33.11 -8.65
N GLU A 50 -31.16 32.42 -9.81
CA GLU A 50 -32.29 31.65 -10.37
C GLU A 50 -32.68 30.40 -9.53
N LEU A 51 -31.72 29.81 -8.80
CA LEU A 51 -31.93 28.65 -7.92
C LEU A 51 -32.53 29.03 -6.57
N GLU A 52 -32.09 30.15 -5.99
CA GLU A 52 -32.66 30.73 -4.75
C GLU A 52 -34.13 31.12 -4.97
N GLU A 53 -34.45 31.78 -6.09
CA GLU A 53 -35.84 32.08 -6.49
C GLU A 53 -36.70 30.82 -6.72
N ALA A 54 -36.08 29.65 -6.99
CA ALA A 54 -36.77 28.39 -7.19
C ALA A 54 -36.98 27.59 -5.89
N GLN A 55 -36.12 27.79 -4.88
CA GLN A 55 -36.25 27.17 -3.56
C GLN A 55 -37.30 27.86 -2.69
N GLU A 56 -37.43 29.20 -2.76
CA GLU A 56 -38.46 29.95 -2.02
C GLU A 56 -39.90 29.56 -2.43
N GLU A 57 -40.12 29.13 -3.68
CA GLU A 57 -41.47 28.74 -4.16
C GLU A 57 -41.82 27.25 -3.98
N ASN A 58 -40.85 26.35 -3.80
CA ASN A 58 -41.12 24.92 -3.56
C ASN A 58 -41.39 24.59 -2.07
N GLY A 59 -41.14 25.54 -1.15
CA GLY A 59 -41.48 25.42 0.27
C GLY A 59 -42.99 25.45 0.58
N ALA A 60 -43.85 25.67 -0.42
CA ALA A 60 -45.29 25.60 -0.28
C ALA A 60 -45.86 24.65 -1.34
N ILE A 61 -45.99 23.35 -1.04
CA ILE A 61 -47.09 22.44 -1.43
C ILE A 61 -46.73 20.99 -1.03
N GLU A 62 -47.66 20.39 -0.27
CA GLU A 62 -47.83 18.95 0.08
C GLU A 62 -47.07 18.35 1.26
N ASP A 63 -47.38 18.87 2.45
CA ASP A 63 -47.66 18.00 3.61
C ASP A 63 -49.13 17.55 3.55
N ARG A 64 -49.36 16.25 3.32
CA ARG A 64 -50.65 15.59 3.58
C ARG A 64 -50.45 14.22 4.20
N THR A 65 -50.79 14.20 5.49
CA THR A 65 -51.28 13.10 6.32
C THR A 65 -50.24 12.12 6.84
N LEU A 66 -49.94 12.20 8.15
CA LEU A 66 -50.52 11.32 9.17
C LEU A 66 -50.44 11.99 10.56
N ASP A 67 -51.59 11.99 11.24
CA ASP A 67 -51.88 12.48 12.58
C ASP A 67 -51.48 11.43 13.64
N ASP A 68 -50.76 11.82 14.69
CA ASP A 68 -51.17 11.57 16.09
C ASP A 68 -50.18 12.21 17.10
N GLY A 69 -50.67 13.25 17.79
CA GLY A 69 -50.47 13.55 19.22
C GLY A 69 -49.05 13.82 19.76
N MET A 70 -48.79 15.07 20.19
CA MET A 70 -48.87 15.51 21.59
C MET A 70 -48.00 16.77 21.85
N ASP A 71 -48.66 17.77 22.46
CA ASP A 71 -48.16 18.90 23.26
C ASP A 71 -47.38 20.07 22.61
N ASN A 72 -48.04 21.24 22.75
CA ASN A 72 -47.55 22.61 22.54
C ASN A 72 -46.33 22.92 23.42
N ASP A 73 -45.35 23.66 22.90
CA ASP A 73 -44.64 24.76 23.58
C ASP A 73 -43.57 25.41 22.66
N ASP A 74 -43.96 26.05 21.55
CA ASP A 74 -43.01 26.76 20.65
C ASP A 74 -43.25 28.29 20.56
N ALA A 75 -44.10 28.85 21.42
CA ALA A 75 -44.40 30.28 21.40
C ALA A 75 -43.48 31.17 22.29
N ASP A 76 -42.41 30.62 22.87
CA ASP A 76 -41.63 31.32 23.92
C ASP A 76 -40.11 31.40 23.66
N ILE A 77 -39.65 31.10 22.44
CA ILE A 77 -38.23 31.26 22.06
C ILE A 77 -37.96 32.66 21.48
N GLU A 78 -38.88 33.20 20.67
CA GLU A 78 -38.72 34.52 20.02
C GLU A 78 -38.67 35.68 21.04
N ALA A 79 -39.41 35.58 22.14
CA ALA A 79 -39.40 36.59 23.20
C ALA A 79 -38.12 36.57 24.07
N LYS A 80 -37.34 35.48 24.02
CA LYS A 80 -36.12 35.33 24.85
C LYS A 80 -34.88 35.96 24.22
N TYR A 81 -34.91 36.18 22.91
CA TYR A 81 -33.73 36.63 22.15
C TYR A 81 -33.87 38.01 21.50
N ASN A 82 -35.00 38.71 21.67
CA ASN A 82 -35.21 40.11 21.28
C ASN A 82 -34.59 40.45 19.90
N MET A 83 -34.94 39.66 18.88
CA MET A 83 -34.41 39.75 17.51
C MET A 83 -34.90 40.99 16.72
N ASP A 84 -35.87 41.73 17.25
CA ASP A 84 -36.50 42.86 16.53
C ASP A 84 -35.72 44.19 16.62
N ASP A 85 -34.61 44.25 17.38
CA ASP A 85 -33.79 45.47 17.57
C ASP A 85 -32.39 45.37 16.91
N TYR A 86 -32.08 44.33 16.12
CA TYR A 86 -30.75 44.16 15.51
C TYR A 86 -30.44 45.14 14.36
N ASP A 87 -31.43 45.89 13.87
CA ASP A 87 -31.28 46.81 12.74
C ASP A 87 -31.09 48.29 13.14
N ASN A 88 -30.99 48.61 14.44
CA ASN A 88 -30.87 50.00 14.90
C ASN A 88 -29.82 50.22 15.99
N GLU A 89 -28.52 50.08 15.69
CA GLU A 89 -27.49 50.87 16.38
C GLU A 89 -26.40 51.38 15.43
N GLU A 90 -26.04 52.65 15.64
CA GLU A 90 -25.31 53.55 14.75
C GLU A 90 -23.81 53.23 14.57
N GLU A 91 -23.29 53.75 13.45
CA GLU A 91 -21.90 53.78 12.98
C GLU A 91 -20.81 53.86 14.07
N MET A 92 -20.01 52.81 14.18
CA MET A 92 -18.59 52.88 14.55
C MET A 92 -17.76 52.27 13.43
N ILE A 93 -17.48 53.11 12.42
CA ILE A 93 -16.51 52.84 11.37
C ILE A 93 -15.12 52.79 12.02
N SER A 94 -14.57 51.58 12.18
CA SER A 94 -13.13 51.36 12.32
C SER A 94 -12.67 50.22 11.41
N ASP A 95 -12.30 50.59 10.18
CA ASP A 95 -11.11 50.11 9.47
C ASP A 95 -10.82 48.59 9.44
N PHE A 96 -11.83 47.76 9.19
CA PHE A 96 -11.62 46.41 8.66
C PHE A 96 -11.97 46.40 7.17
N GLY A 97 -10.93 46.51 6.35
CA GLY A 97 -11.03 46.50 4.91
C GLY A 97 -11.70 45.23 4.38
N THR A 98 -12.63 45.45 3.46
CA THR A 98 -13.05 44.59 2.34
C THR A 98 -12.28 43.26 2.24
N LEU A 99 -12.96 42.14 2.55
CA LEU A 99 -12.52 40.78 2.22
C LEU A 99 -12.41 40.64 0.70
N THR A 100 -11.25 41.04 0.18
CA THR A 100 -10.89 40.96 -1.23
C THR A 100 -10.14 39.66 -1.40
N VAL A 101 -10.72 38.71 -2.13
CA VAL A 101 -10.08 37.43 -2.44
C VAL A 101 -9.13 37.64 -3.63
N TYR A 102 -7.86 37.32 -3.46
CA TYR A 102 -6.84 37.48 -4.50
C TYR A 102 -6.58 36.15 -5.20
N ALA A 103 -6.53 36.16 -6.54
CA ALA A 103 -6.33 34.96 -7.35
C ALA A 103 -4.97 34.29 -7.14
N ARG A 104 -3.99 34.99 -6.56
CA ARG A 104 -2.67 34.46 -6.18
C ARG A 104 -2.25 35.07 -4.85
N ASN A 105 -1.57 34.27 -4.03
CA ASN A 105 -0.98 34.72 -2.75
C ASN A 105 -0.03 35.93 -2.90
N GLN A 106 0.52 36.18 -4.09
CA GLN A 106 1.42 37.30 -4.38
C GLN A 106 0.70 38.65 -4.56
N ASP A 107 -0.60 38.62 -4.83
CA ASP A 107 -1.43 39.81 -5.05
C ASP A 107 -2.15 40.27 -3.78
N ASP A 108 -2.06 39.47 -2.71
CA ASP A 108 -2.53 39.83 -1.38
C ASP A 108 -1.59 40.88 -0.73
N PRO A 109 -2.09 42.09 -0.44
CA PRO A 109 -1.33 43.16 0.19
C PRO A 109 -0.80 42.79 1.59
N ILE A 110 -1.49 41.91 2.31
CA ILE A 110 -1.11 41.47 3.67
C ILE A 110 0.10 40.54 3.61
N LEU A 111 0.12 39.60 2.66
CA LEU A 111 1.26 38.71 2.42
C LEU A 111 2.48 39.46 1.85
N LYS A 112 2.26 40.49 1.02
CA LYS A 112 3.35 41.39 0.58
C LYS A 112 3.97 42.17 1.73
N ALA A 113 3.14 42.73 2.63
CA ALA A 113 3.61 43.47 3.80
C ALA A 113 4.34 42.57 4.82
N ALA A 114 3.95 41.29 4.92
CA ALA A 114 4.66 40.31 5.74
C ALA A 114 6.05 39.96 5.19
N LYS A 115 6.23 39.91 3.86
CA LYS A 115 7.53 39.65 3.21
C LYS A 115 8.54 40.81 3.37
N GLU A 116 8.10 42.06 3.49
CA GLU A 116 9.00 43.21 3.66
C GLU A 116 9.56 43.39 5.08
N ASN A 117 8.96 42.76 6.09
CA ASN A 117 9.35 42.89 7.51
C ASN A 117 10.28 41.78 8.03
N ILE A 118 10.73 40.86 7.17
CA ILE A 118 11.69 39.82 7.53
C ILE A 118 13.05 40.17 6.93
N LYS A 119 13.92 40.80 7.74
CA LYS A 119 15.34 40.92 7.43
C LYS A 119 16.07 39.67 7.94
N ASP A 120 16.59 38.95 6.96
CA ASP A 120 17.60 37.89 7.03
C ASP A 120 17.18 36.51 7.58
N SER A 121 17.29 35.53 6.66
CA SER A 121 17.36 34.07 6.85
C SER A 121 16.06 33.28 6.91
N GLU A 122 15.38 33.14 5.78
CA GLU A 122 15.16 31.87 5.07
C GLU A 122 14.32 32.16 3.82
N VAL A 123 14.97 32.05 2.66
CA VAL A 123 14.34 32.26 1.36
C VAL A 123 13.45 31.05 1.08
N TRP A 124 12.16 31.14 1.40
CA TRP A 124 11.14 30.39 0.66
C TRP A 124 10.98 31.08 -0.69
N SER A 125 11.85 30.71 -1.63
CA SER A 125 11.59 30.95 -3.04
C SER A 125 10.35 30.16 -3.42
N ASP A 126 9.37 30.83 -4.02
CA ASP A 126 8.28 30.22 -4.76
C ASP A 126 8.88 29.30 -5.85
N ALA A 127 9.15 28.05 -5.47
CA ALA A 127 9.43 26.93 -6.36
C ALA A 127 8.10 26.21 -6.58
N SER A 128 7.15 26.91 -7.22
CA SER A 128 5.89 26.31 -7.70
C SER A 128 5.85 26.27 -9.23
N SER A 129 6.95 25.79 -9.80
CA SER A 129 7.04 25.27 -11.16
C SER A 129 8.34 24.49 -11.26
N ASP A 130 8.24 23.16 -11.28
CA ASP A 130 9.30 22.17 -11.58
C ASP A 130 9.77 21.27 -10.40
N GLU A 131 8.86 20.85 -9.51
CA GLU A 131 9.07 19.64 -8.69
C GLU A 131 8.03 18.57 -9.07
N ASN A 132 8.52 17.48 -9.67
CA ASN A 132 7.85 16.23 -10.09
C ASN A 132 6.91 16.28 -11.32
N ASP A 133 7.47 16.57 -12.51
CA ASP A 133 6.77 16.29 -13.78
C ASP A 133 6.58 14.79 -14.08
N GLU A 134 7.24 13.86 -13.36
CA GLU A 134 7.14 12.42 -13.62
C GLU A 134 5.82 11.79 -13.12
N ASP A 135 5.27 12.23 -11.98
CA ASP A 135 4.07 11.63 -11.36
C ASP A 135 2.76 12.02 -12.08
N PHE A 136 2.79 13.10 -12.87
CA PHE A 136 1.67 13.55 -13.71
C PHE A 136 1.66 12.87 -15.09
N VAL A 137 2.70 12.12 -15.44
CA VAL A 137 2.78 11.41 -16.72
C VAL A 137 2.16 10.02 -16.56
N LEU A 138 1.05 9.78 -17.26
CA LEU A 138 0.41 8.47 -17.33
C LEU A 138 1.22 7.53 -18.23
N LYS A 139 1.62 6.38 -17.68
CA LYS A 139 2.37 5.33 -18.37
C LYS A 139 1.44 4.46 -19.19
N ALA A 140 1.98 3.82 -20.23
CA ALA A 140 1.22 2.90 -21.06
C ALA A 140 0.77 1.62 -20.30
N THR A 141 1.41 1.30 -19.18
CA THR A 141 1.05 0.17 -18.30
C THR A 141 -0.02 0.52 -17.27
N ASP A 142 -0.41 1.79 -17.17
CA ASP A 142 -1.38 2.25 -16.19
C ASP A 142 -2.82 1.97 -16.64
N ASN A 143 -3.61 1.46 -15.71
CA ASN A 143 -5.06 1.46 -15.78
C ASN A 143 -5.60 2.68 -15.04
N LEU A 144 -6.74 3.23 -15.47
CA LEU A 144 -7.45 4.22 -14.64
C LEU A 144 -8.66 3.57 -13.97
N ILE A 145 -8.99 4.05 -12.78
CA ILE A 145 -10.23 3.73 -12.08
C ILE A 145 -10.98 5.02 -11.84
N LEU A 146 -12.18 5.09 -12.41
CA LEU A 146 -13.11 6.18 -12.24
C LEU A 146 -13.97 5.86 -11.03
N VAL A 147 -13.98 6.74 -10.03
CA VAL A 147 -14.67 6.54 -8.77
C VAL A 147 -15.61 7.72 -8.54
N GLY A 148 -16.92 7.46 -8.55
CA GLY A 148 -17.90 8.47 -8.16
C GLY A 148 -17.96 8.53 -6.64
N HIS A 149 -17.50 9.62 -6.05
CA HIS A 149 -17.37 9.78 -4.60
C HIS A 149 -18.26 10.94 -4.13
N VAL A 150 -19.00 10.69 -3.06
CA VAL A 150 -19.80 11.68 -2.34
C VAL A 150 -19.25 11.80 -0.94
N GLU A 151 -18.63 12.92 -0.63
CA GLU A 151 -18.06 13.24 0.67
C GLU A 151 -18.71 14.52 1.21
N GLU A 152 -19.39 14.42 2.35
CA GLU A 152 -20.19 15.49 2.94
C GLU A 152 -21.20 16.07 1.94
N ASP A 153 -20.99 17.32 1.51
CA ASP A 153 -21.83 18.03 0.55
C ASP A 153 -21.20 18.09 -0.86
N ALA A 154 -20.03 17.47 -1.07
CA ALA A 154 -19.30 17.47 -2.33
C ALA A 154 -19.50 16.16 -3.10
N ALA A 155 -19.87 16.29 -4.38
CA ALA A 155 -19.89 15.18 -5.33
C ALA A 155 -18.71 15.34 -6.29
N MET A 156 -17.91 14.28 -6.44
CA MET A 156 -16.71 14.31 -7.26
C MET A 156 -16.52 13.01 -8.04
N LEU A 157 -15.82 13.12 -9.16
CA LEU A 157 -15.25 12.00 -9.89
C LEU A 157 -13.75 11.97 -9.60
N GLU A 158 -13.31 11.00 -8.82
CA GLU A 158 -11.89 10.75 -8.58
C GLU A 158 -11.34 9.83 -9.67
N VAL A 159 -10.22 10.23 -10.28
CA VAL A 159 -9.52 9.44 -11.29
C VAL A 159 -8.26 8.86 -10.68
N TYR A 160 -8.32 7.58 -10.32
CA TYR A 160 -7.18 6.84 -9.80
C TYR A 160 -6.34 6.25 -10.93
N VAL A 161 -5.02 6.24 -10.75
CA VAL A 161 -4.08 5.43 -11.53
C VAL A 161 -3.85 4.14 -10.78
N TYR A 162 -4.01 3.01 -11.45
CA TYR A 162 -3.66 1.69 -10.97
C TYR A 162 -2.62 1.04 -11.87
N ASN A 163 -1.45 0.75 -11.32
CA ASN A 163 -0.40 0.02 -12.00
C ASN A 163 -0.11 -1.29 -11.24
N ALA A 164 -0.50 -2.41 -11.83
CA ALA A 164 -0.29 -3.72 -11.21
C ALA A 164 1.18 -4.19 -11.20
N GLU A 165 2.03 -3.67 -12.10
CA GLU A 165 3.44 -4.06 -12.19
C GLU A 165 4.29 -3.29 -11.17
N GLU A 166 3.93 -2.03 -10.91
CA GLU A 166 4.57 -1.15 -9.93
C GLU A 166 3.86 -1.17 -8.57
N GLU A 167 2.76 -1.92 -8.45
CA GLU A 167 1.86 -1.94 -7.28
C GLU A 167 1.42 -0.53 -6.85
N ALA A 168 1.23 0.38 -7.82
CA ALA A 168 0.86 1.76 -7.57
C ALA A 168 -0.65 1.95 -7.63
N LEU A 169 -1.21 2.65 -6.64
CA LEU A 169 -2.58 3.15 -6.63
C LEU A 169 -2.60 4.56 -6.02
N TYR A 170 -2.91 5.58 -6.82
CA TYR A 170 -2.99 6.96 -6.37
C TYR A 170 -4.02 7.76 -7.17
N VAL A 171 -4.53 8.85 -6.60
CA VAL A 171 -5.42 9.77 -7.31
C VAL A 171 -4.58 10.66 -8.22
N HIS A 172 -4.86 10.65 -9.52
CA HIS A 172 -4.19 11.53 -10.49
C HIS A 172 -4.78 12.94 -10.43
N HIS A 173 -6.11 13.01 -10.45
CA HIS A 173 -6.89 14.24 -10.40
C HIS A 173 -8.35 13.92 -10.03
N GLU A 174 -9.08 14.96 -9.68
CA GLU A 174 -10.50 14.91 -9.37
C GLU A 174 -11.26 15.92 -10.24
N ILE A 175 -12.52 15.61 -10.52
CA ILE A 175 -13.45 16.49 -11.25
C ILE A 175 -14.66 16.69 -10.35
N LEU A 176 -14.97 17.95 -10.02
CA LEU A 176 -16.17 18.28 -9.26
C LEU A 176 -17.41 18.09 -10.12
N LEU A 177 -18.40 17.38 -9.58
CA LEU A 177 -19.64 17.07 -10.27
C LEU A 177 -20.78 17.96 -9.78
N PRO A 178 -21.75 18.30 -10.64
CA PRO A 178 -22.90 19.12 -10.27
C PRO A 178 -23.91 18.40 -9.36
N GLY A 179 -23.73 17.10 -9.13
CA GLY A 179 -24.59 16.31 -8.25
C GLY A 179 -24.03 14.91 -8.01
N ALA A 180 -24.61 14.21 -7.03
CA ALA A 180 -24.16 12.87 -6.63
C ALA A 180 -24.20 11.88 -7.82
N PRO A 181 -23.06 11.28 -8.19
CA PRO A 181 -23.01 10.28 -9.25
C PRO A 181 -23.68 8.99 -8.78
N ILE A 182 -24.50 8.36 -9.63
CA ILE A 182 -25.18 7.08 -9.35
C ILE A 182 -24.60 5.97 -10.23
N CYS A 183 -24.24 6.30 -11.47
CA CYS A 183 -23.63 5.36 -12.40
C CYS A 183 -22.58 6.05 -13.29
N ILE A 184 -21.55 5.31 -13.68
CA ILE A 184 -20.47 5.77 -14.54
C ILE A 184 -20.22 4.70 -15.61
N GLU A 185 -20.02 5.13 -16.85
CA GLU A 185 -19.60 4.27 -17.96
C GLU A 185 -18.47 4.94 -18.75
N TRP A 186 -17.39 4.20 -18.99
CA TRP A 186 -16.24 4.69 -19.76
C TRP A 186 -16.45 4.50 -21.27
N LEU A 187 -16.05 5.51 -22.06
CA LEU A 187 -16.25 5.60 -23.50
C LEU A 187 -14.90 5.81 -24.20
N ASP A 188 -14.61 4.99 -25.21
CA ASP A 188 -13.41 5.16 -26.06
C ASP A 188 -13.65 5.97 -27.35
N TYR A 189 -14.77 6.70 -27.37
CA TYR A 189 -15.31 7.38 -28.55
C TYR A 189 -15.58 8.84 -28.27
N ASP A 190 -14.93 9.70 -29.04
CA ASP A 190 -15.16 11.14 -29.05
C ASP A 190 -15.78 11.54 -30.41
N PRO A 191 -17.02 12.08 -30.43
CA PRO A 191 -17.66 12.56 -31.66
C PRO A 191 -16.90 13.71 -32.34
N SER A 192 -16.10 14.46 -31.60
CA SER A 192 -15.39 15.66 -32.07
C SER A 192 -14.01 15.35 -32.66
N ALA A 193 -13.44 14.20 -32.33
CA ALA A 193 -12.09 13.79 -32.74
C ALA A 193 -12.07 12.57 -33.67
N SER A 194 -11.00 12.46 -34.44
CA SER A 194 -10.75 11.28 -35.30
C SER A 194 -10.02 10.15 -34.58
N SER A 195 -9.42 10.43 -33.43
CA SER A 195 -8.77 9.45 -32.54
C SER A 195 -9.79 8.90 -31.54
N PRO A 196 -9.57 7.68 -31.00
CA PRO A 196 -10.34 7.22 -29.85
C PRO A 196 -10.19 8.23 -28.70
N GLY A 197 -11.31 8.62 -28.10
CA GLY A 197 -11.35 9.53 -26.95
C GLY A 197 -11.20 8.78 -25.64
N ASN A 198 -11.07 9.53 -24.54
CA ASN A 198 -11.07 9.00 -23.19
C ASN A 198 -12.13 9.73 -22.35
N LEU A 199 -13.40 9.38 -22.57
CA LEU A 199 -14.53 10.08 -21.96
C LEU A 199 -15.21 9.23 -20.89
N ALA A 200 -15.87 9.87 -19.93
CA ALA A 200 -16.71 9.22 -18.91
C ALA A 200 -18.13 9.79 -18.95
N ALA A 201 -19.12 8.94 -19.23
CA ALA A 201 -20.53 9.30 -19.06
C ALA A 201 -20.96 9.06 -17.61
N ILE A 202 -21.54 10.07 -16.99
CA ILE A 202 -21.96 10.07 -15.59
C ILE A 202 -23.46 10.31 -15.52
N GLY A 203 -24.17 9.38 -14.90
CA GLY A 203 -25.55 9.54 -14.51
C GLY A 203 -25.62 9.99 -13.05
N THR A 204 -26.40 11.04 -12.79
CA THR A 204 -26.63 11.56 -11.44
C THR A 204 -28.11 11.40 -11.07
N ILE A 205 -28.48 11.95 -9.91
CA ILE A 205 -29.88 12.17 -9.53
C ILE A 205 -30.63 13.11 -10.50
N SER A 206 -29.92 13.87 -11.33
CA SER A 206 -30.49 14.68 -12.40
C SER A 206 -30.91 13.79 -13.58
N PRO A 207 -31.96 14.15 -14.36
CA PRO A 207 -32.35 13.44 -15.57
C PRO A 207 -31.40 13.65 -16.77
N VAL A 208 -30.25 14.29 -16.56
CA VAL A 208 -29.26 14.63 -17.60
C VAL A 208 -28.02 13.75 -17.40
N ILE A 209 -27.51 13.19 -18.50
CA ILE A 209 -26.25 12.44 -18.50
C ILE A 209 -25.14 13.39 -18.91
N ASP A 210 -24.13 13.56 -18.07
CA ASP A 210 -23.00 14.43 -18.36
C ASP A 210 -21.79 13.59 -18.78
N ILE A 211 -21.17 13.95 -19.90
CA ILE A 211 -19.99 13.30 -20.46
C ILE A 211 -18.78 14.20 -20.24
N TRP A 212 -17.80 13.69 -19.51
CA TRP A 212 -16.59 14.39 -19.12
C TRP A 212 -15.39 13.85 -19.89
N ASP A 213 -14.46 14.73 -20.25
CA ASP A 213 -13.19 14.35 -20.87
C ASP A 213 -12.13 14.14 -19.79
N LEU A 214 -11.62 12.91 -19.69
CA LEU A 214 -10.66 12.50 -18.68
C LEU A 214 -9.22 12.90 -19.04
N ASP A 215 -8.97 13.27 -20.30
CA ASP A 215 -7.66 13.77 -20.73
C ASP A 215 -7.48 15.27 -20.44
N ILE A 216 -8.50 15.93 -19.87
CA ILE A 216 -8.49 17.34 -19.49
C ILE A 216 -8.58 17.48 -17.97
N VAL A 217 -7.52 18.01 -17.36
CA VAL A 217 -7.46 18.26 -15.91
C VAL A 217 -7.92 19.68 -15.59
N GLY A 218 -8.85 19.79 -14.63
CA GLY A 218 -9.42 21.07 -14.20
C GLY A 218 -10.54 21.58 -15.10
N CYS A 219 -11.24 20.69 -15.82
CA CYS A 219 -12.47 21.04 -16.53
C CYS A 219 -13.58 21.42 -15.54
N LEU A 220 -14.25 22.53 -15.80
CA LEU A 220 -15.37 23.02 -14.98
C LEU A 220 -16.75 22.62 -15.55
N GLU A 221 -16.80 22.29 -16.84
CA GLU A 221 -18.03 21.95 -17.56
C GLU A 221 -17.86 20.61 -18.29
N PRO A 222 -18.94 19.83 -18.45
CA PRO A 222 -18.92 18.60 -19.22
C PRO A 222 -18.69 18.88 -20.71
N ALA A 223 -18.04 17.95 -21.40
CA ALA A 223 -17.81 18.02 -22.85
C ALA A 223 -19.11 17.87 -23.65
N LEU A 224 -20.03 17.03 -23.18
CA LEU A 224 -21.35 16.83 -23.77
C LEU A 224 -22.38 16.48 -22.69
N SER A 225 -23.54 17.13 -22.69
CA SER A 225 -24.68 16.75 -21.85
C SER A 225 -25.80 16.19 -22.71
N LEU A 226 -26.27 14.98 -22.37
CA LEU A 226 -27.39 14.32 -23.04
C LEU A 226 -28.68 14.54 -22.25
N GLY A 227 -29.68 15.05 -22.96
CA GLY A 227 -30.98 15.37 -22.39
C GLY A 227 -31.02 16.76 -21.76
N LYS A 228 -32.24 17.21 -21.46
CA LYS A 228 -32.49 18.53 -20.89
C LYS A 228 -33.72 18.52 -20.01
N LYS A 229 -33.58 19.03 -18.78
CA LYS A 229 -34.71 19.19 -17.85
C LYS A 229 -35.73 20.19 -18.39
N ALA A 230 -37.01 19.83 -18.31
CA ALA A 230 -38.10 20.72 -18.72
C ALA A 230 -38.22 21.91 -17.76
N LYS A 231 -38.03 23.14 -18.25
CA LYS A 231 -38.27 24.36 -17.45
C LYS A 231 -39.74 24.79 -17.62
N LYS A 232 -40.60 24.38 -16.68
CA LYS A 232 -42.06 24.68 -16.70
C LYS A 232 -42.34 26.19 -16.77
N LYS A 233 -41.60 27.02 -16.02
CA LYS A 233 -41.73 28.50 -16.01
C LYS A 233 -41.43 29.15 -17.37
N LYS A 234 -40.37 28.71 -18.06
CA LYS A 234 -39.93 29.28 -19.36
C LYS A 234 -40.58 28.60 -20.59
N LYS A 235 -41.51 27.65 -20.40
CA LYS A 235 -42.14 26.81 -21.46
C LYS A 235 -41.14 26.13 -22.39
N ILE A 236 -39.95 25.80 -21.90
CA ILE A 236 -38.94 25.08 -22.69
C ILE A 236 -39.19 23.58 -22.49
N PRO A 237 -39.56 22.82 -23.55
CA PRO A 237 -39.74 21.39 -23.43
C PRO A 237 -38.40 20.72 -23.13
N GLY A 238 -38.38 19.85 -22.13
CA GLY A 238 -37.28 18.94 -21.90
C GLY A 238 -37.35 17.77 -22.86
N TYR A 239 -36.21 17.13 -23.11
CA TYR A 239 -36.12 15.90 -23.89
C TYR A 239 -35.11 14.96 -23.21
N GLY A 240 -35.35 13.65 -23.30
CA GLY A 240 -34.62 12.65 -22.51
C GLY A 240 -35.41 12.15 -21.32
N HIS A 241 -34.68 11.73 -20.28
CA HIS A 241 -35.25 11.22 -19.04
C HIS A 241 -35.99 12.30 -18.24
N LYS A 242 -36.85 11.86 -17.32
CA LYS A 242 -37.62 12.72 -16.43
C LYS A 242 -37.19 12.63 -14.97
N ASP A 243 -36.45 11.59 -14.62
CA ASP A 243 -36.01 11.28 -13.27
C ASP A 243 -34.53 10.80 -13.27
N ALA A 244 -34.00 10.47 -12.10
CA ALA A 244 -32.63 10.02 -11.89
C ALA A 244 -32.19 8.89 -12.84
N ILE A 245 -30.92 8.91 -13.22
CA ILE A 245 -30.31 7.90 -14.09
C ILE A 245 -29.63 6.86 -13.22
N LEU A 246 -30.10 5.62 -13.29
CA LEU A 246 -29.67 4.53 -12.43
C LEU A 246 -28.57 3.67 -13.08
N SER A 247 -28.58 3.58 -14.41
CA SER A 247 -27.61 2.75 -15.13
C SER A 247 -27.29 3.29 -16.51
N LEU A 248 -26.03 3.13 -16.91
CA LEU A 248 -25.50 3.45 -18.22
C LEU A 248 -24.78 2.22 -18.79
N SER A 249 -24.86 2.03 -20.10
CA SER A 249 -24.04 1.04 -20.79
C SER A 249 -23.74 1.50 -22.20
N TRP A 250 -22.46 1.45 -22.56
CA TRP A 250 -21.99 1.84 -23.86
C TRP A 250 -21.83 0.65 -24.80
N ASN A 251 -22.16 0.86 -26.07
CA ASN A 251 -22.08 -0.19 -27.07
C ASN A 251 -20.68 -0.27 -27.69
N LYS A 252 -19.90 -1.27 -27.25
CA LYS A 252 -18.53 -1.51 -27.75
C LYS A 252 -18.46 -1.84 -29.25
N ASN A 253 -19.56 -2.35 -29.83
CA ASN A 253 -19.63 -2.72 -31.25
C ASN A 253 -20.09 -1.55 -32.14
N ALA A 254 -20.93 -0.67 -31.60
CA ALA A 254 -21.41 0.54 -32.27
C ALA A 254 -21.09 1.75 -31.39
N ARG A 255 -19.88 2.29 -31.58
CA ARG A 255 -19.24 3.25 -30.67
C ARG A 255 -20.02 4.56 -30.45
N ASN A 256 -20.89 4.92 -31.38
CA ASN A 256 -21.72 6.12 -31.27
C ASN A 256 -23.00 5.91 -30.42
N ILE A 257 -23.22 4.73 -29.84
CA ILE A 257 -24.47 4.40 -29.14
C ILE A 257 -24.25 4.21 -27.64
N LEU A 258 -25.07 4.91 -26.84
CA LEU A 258 -25.13 4.78 -25.38
C LEU A 258 -26.57 4.44 -24.96
N ALA A 259 -26.76 3.57 -23.96
CA ALA A 259 -28.05 3.30 -23.35
C ALA A 259 -28.09 3.79 -21.90
N SER A 260 -29.25 4.28 -21.48
CA SER A 260 -29.51 4.76 -20.13
C SER A 260 -30.83 4.24 -19.58
N GLY A 261 -30.84 3.93 -18.28
CA GLY A 261 -31.98 3.42 -17.53
C GLY A 261 -32.26 4.37 -16.38
N SER A 262 -33.54 4.63 -16.11
CA SER A 262 -33.95 5.65 -15.16
C SER A 262 -35.07 5.17 -14.25
N ALA A 263 -35.21 5.87 -13.12
CA ALA A 263 -36.39 5.80 -12.24
C ALA A 263 -37.68 6.29 -12.94
N ASP A 264 -37.59 6.92 -14.11
CA ASP A 264 -38.76 7.30 -14.91
C ASP A 264 -39.45 6.12 -15.63
N LYS A 265 -39.04 4.88 -15.33
CA LYS A 265 -39.59 3.63 -15.88
C LYS A 265 -39.34 3.48 -17.38
N SER A 266 -38.31 4.15 -17.90
CA SER A 266 -37.90 4.05 -19.29
C SER A 266 -36.42 3.72 -19.43
N ALA A 267 -36.10 3.05 -20.54
CA ALA A 267 -34.74 2.92 -21.03
C ALA A 267 -34.62 3.71 -22.35
N ILE A 268 -33.58 4.50 -22.49
CA ILE A 268 -33.35 5.34 -23.67
C ILE A 268 -32.03 4.95 -24.33
N VAL A 269 -32.03 4.87 -25.65
CA VAL A 269 -30.83 4.69 -26.48
C VAL A 269 -30.52 6.01 -27.17
N TRP A 270 -29.28 6.46 -27.03
CA TRP A 270 -28.77 7.76 -27.47
C TRP A 270 -27.78 7.62 -28.62
N ASP A 271 -27.78 8.61 -29.51
CA ASP A 271 -26.73 8.81 -30.52
C ASP A 271 -25.75 9.87 -30.01
N LEU A 272 -24.51 9.46 -29.72
CA LEU A 272 -23.45 10.34 -29.23
C LEU A 272 -22.99 11.34 -30.31
N GLU A 273 -23.14 11.03 -31.60
CA GLU A 273 -22.77 11.97 -32.67
C GLU A 273 -23.69 13.19 -32.72
N LYS A 274 -24.97 12.98 -32.42
CA LYS A 274 -26.01 14.02 -32.51
C LYS A 274 -26.45 14.56 -31.16
N GLY A 275 -26.16 13.84 -30.08
CA GLY A 275 -26.71 14.12 -28.75
C GLY A 275 -28.24 13.91 -28.67
N GLU A 276 -28.80 13.09 -29.56
CA GLU A 276 -30.25 12.91 -29.70
C GLU A 276 -30.70 11.52 -29.23
N VAL A 277 -31.98 11.42 -28.88
CA VAL A 277 -32.63 10.15 -28.54
C VAL A 277 -32.92 9.36 -29.81
N LEU A 278 -32.35 8.17 -29.93
CA LEU A 278 -32.63 7.23 -31.03
C LEU A 278 -33.91 6.42 -30.77
N GLN A 279 -34.02 5.87 -29.56
CA GLN A 279 -35.11 4.99 -29.19
C GLN A 279 -35.43 5.17 -27.71
N SER A 280 -36.72 5.19 -27.37
CA SER A 280 -37.20 5.17 -25.99
C SER A 280 -38.08 3.94 -25.79
N VAL A 281 -37.80 3.19 -24.73
CA VAL A 281 -38.46 1.94 -24.36
C VAL A 281 -39.12 2.13 -23.01
N SER A 282 -40.46 2.18 -23.00
CA SER A 282 -41.28 2.41 -21.80
C SER A 282 -42.21 1.23 -21.54
N VAL A 283 -41.67 0.01 -21.54
CA VAL A 283 -42.44 -1.23 -21.33
C VAL A 283 -42.42 -1.65 -19.84
N PHE A 284 -41.66 -0.94 -19.01
CA PHE A 284 -41.40 -1.29 -17.62
C PHE A 284 -42.51 -0.75 -16.70
N GLU A 285 -42.90 -1.54 -15.69
CA GLU A 285 -43.88 -1.10 -14.68
C GLU A 285 -43.22 -0.35 -13.51
N ASP A 286 -41.90 -0.48 -13.37
CA ASP A 286 -41.09 0.15 -12.33
C ASP A 286 -39.70 0.54 -12.81
N ASP A 287 -38.88 1.06 -11.90
CA ASP A 287 -37.55 1.62 -12.15
C ASP A 287 -36.63 0.65 -12.90
N VAL A 288 -35.82 1.18 -13.82
CA VAL A 288 -34.83 0.41 -14.58
C VAL A 288 -33.48 0.53 -13.89
N GLN A 289 -33.20 -0.37 -12.96
CA GLN A 289 -32.01 -0.35 -12.10
C GLN A 289 -30.71 -0.66 -12.84
N SER A 290 -30.76 -1.53 -13.86
CA SER A 290 -29.55 -1.99 -14.53
C SER A 290 -29.80 -2.30 -15.99
N LEU A 291 -28.83 -1.98 -16.85
CA LEU A 291 -28.83 -2.36 -18.24
C LEU A 291 -27.43 -2.68 -18.75
N GLN A 292 -27.35 -3.50 -19.80
CA GLN A 292 -26.08 -3.80 -20.46
C GLN A 292 -26.28 -4.15 -21.92
N PHE A 293 -25.45 -3.59 -22.80
CA PHE A 293 -25.37 -4.05 -24.18
C PHE A 293 -24.70 -5.43 -24.28
N HIS A 294 -25.14 -6.19 -25.28
CA HIS A 294 -24.55 -7.50 -25.54
C HIS A 294 -23.11 -7.35 -26.07
N PRO A 295 -22.14 -8.10 -25.52
CA PRO A 295 -20.71 -7.90 -25.81
C PRO A 295 -20.34 -8.14 -27.29
N PHE A 296 -21.06 -9.02 -27.99
CA PHE A 296 -20.77 -9.38 -29.39
C PHE A 296 -21.82 -8.93 -30.42
N GLU A 297 -23.02 -8.52 -29.98
CA GLU A 297 -24.14 -8.22 -30.88
C GLU A 297 -24.60 -6.80 -30.60
N MET A 298 -24.39 -5.88 -31.55
CA MET A 298 -24.67 -4.46 -31.33
C MET A 298 -26.16 -4.15 -31.07
N GLN A 299 -27.07 -5.01 -31.54
CA GLN A 299 -28.50 -4.76 -31.48
C GLN A 299 -29.18 -5.16 -30.17
N ARG A 300 -28.52 -5.96 -29.31
CA ARG A 300 -29.18 -6.53 -28.14
C ARG A 300 -28.87 -5.76 -26.87
N LEU A 301 -29.92 -5.40 -26.14
CA LEU A 301 -29.84 -4.71 -24.85
C LEU A 301 -30.57 -5.54 -23.80
N LEU A 302 -29.88 -5.86 -22.70
CA LEU A 302 -30.48 -6.48 -21.53
C LEU A 302 -30.84 -5.40 -20.53
N THR A 303 -32.01 -5.50 -19.91
CA THR A 303 -32.42 -4.60 -18.84
C THR A 303 -32.97 -5.39 -17.66
N GLY A 304 -32.71 -4.90 -16.46
CA GLY A 304 -33.28 -5.34 -15.20
C GLY A 304 -34.11 -4.22 -14.60
N SER A 305 -35.33 -4.53 -14.19
CA SER A 305 -36.24 -3.58 -13.54
C SER A 305 -36.66 -4.08 -12.16
N SER A 306 -36.97 -3.14 -11.28
CA SER A 306 -37.58 -3.43 -9.98
C SER A 306 -38.97 -4.07 -10.11
N ASP A 307 -39.56 -4.13 -11.31
CA ASP A 307 -40.79 -4.87 -11.59
C ASP A 307 -40.66 -6.41 -11.57
N LYS A 308 -39.46 -6.93 -11.20
CA LYS A 308 -39.13 -8.37 -11.09
C LYS A 308 -39.01 -9.09 -12.43
N PHE A 309 -38.86 -8.33 -13.52
CA PHE A 309 -38.60 -8.89 -14.83
C PHE A 309 -37.28 -8.40 -15.40
N VAL A 310 -36.58 -9.33 -16.03
CA VAL A 310 -35.42 -9.07 -16.88
C VAL A 310 -35.89 -9.13 -18.31
N ARG A 311 -35.52 -8.16 -19.14
CA ARG A 311 -35.96 -8.07 -20.53
C ARG A 311 -34.79 -7.92 -21.49
N GLU A 312 -34.86 -8.62 -22.62
CA GLU A 312 -33.91 -8.48 -23.74
C GLU A 312 -34.64 -7.81 -24.91
N PHE A 313 -34.06 -6.73 -25.42
CA PHE A 313 -34.56 -5.97 -26.56
C PHE A 313 -33.62 -6.13 -27.75
N ASP A 314 -34.19 -6.30 -28.95
CA ASP A 314 -33.45 -6.20 -30.22
C ASP A 314 -33.80 -4.88 -30.91
N SER A 315 -32.81 -4.01 -31.11
CA SER A 315 -33.02 -2.71 -31.75
C SER A 315 -33.54 -2.79 -33.18
N ARG A 316 -33.39 -3.93 -33.86
CA ARG A 316 -33.95 -4.17 -35.20
C ARG A 316 -35.44 -4.50 -35.17
N GLN A 317 -35.94 -4.99 -34.03
CA GLN A 317 -37.31 -5.45 -33.83
C GLN A 317 -37.83 -4.97 -32.47
N PRO A 318 -38.19 -3.68 -32.34
CA PRO A 318 -38.58 -3.09 -31.05
C PRO A 318 -39.81 -3.75 -30.42
N ASP A 319 -40.67 -4.39 -31.23
CA ASP A 319 -41.86 -5.10 -30.74
C ASP A 319 -41.53 -6.46 -30.10
N LEU A 320 -40.35 -7.03 -30.37
CA LEU A 320 -39.96 -8.34 -29.86
C LEU A 320 -39.17 -8.17 -28.56
N VAL A 321 -39.87 -8.34 -27.44
CA VAL A 321 -39.28 -8.29 -26.11
C VAL A 321 -39.34 -9.68 -25.50
N LYS A 322 -38.17 -10.26 -25.20
CA LYS A 322 -38.12 -11.46 -24.36
C LYS A 322 -38.10 -11.03 -22.91
N SER A 323 -38.84 -11.72 -22.05
CA SER A 323 -38.89 -11.44 -20.63
C SER A 323 -38.74 -12.69 -19.79
N TRP A 324 -37.99 -12.58 -18.71
CA TRP A 324 -37.78 -13.62 -17.72
C TRP A 324 -38.16 -13.09 -16.35
N LYS A 325 -38.94 -13.87 -15.61
CA LYS A 325 -39.43 -13.48 -14.29
C LYS A 325 -38.49 -14.00 -13.21
N VAL A 326 -38.12 -13.11 -12.28
CA VAL A 326 -37.40 -13.43 -11.05
C VAL A 326 -38.32 -13.30 -9.84
N ASP A 327 -37.83 -13.68 -8.65
CA ASP A 327 -38.63 -13.73 -7.42
C ASP A 327 -38.71 -12.40 -6.67
N SER A 328 -37.70 -11.54 -6.80
CA SER A 328 -37.64 -10.20 -6.21
C SER A 328 -37.10 -9.17 -7.20
N ASP A 329 -36.97 -7.93 -6.75
CA ASP A 329 -36.55 -6.79 -7.55
C ASP A 329 -35.12 -7.01 -8.07
N VAL A 330 -34.86 -6.56 -9.30
CA VAL A 330 -33.58 -6.78 -9.98
C VAL A 330 -32.62 -5.64 -9.63
N GLU A 331 -31.47 -6.00 -9.08
CA GLU A 331 -30.40 -5.04 -8.73
C GLU A 331 -29.45 -4.83 -9.91
N ARG A 332 -28.90 -5.91 -10.47
CA ARG A 332 -27.90 -5.83 -11.54
C ARG A 332 -28.07 -6.92 -12.58
N VAL A 333 -27.88 -6.57 -13.85
CA VAL A 333 -27.82 -7.53 -14.97
C VAL A 333 -26.44 -7.50 -15.61
N GLN A 334 -25.90 -8.68 -15.94
CA GLN A 334 -24.62 -8.78 -16.62
C GLN A 334 -24.60 -9.92 -17.65
N TYR A 335 -24.28 -9.63 -18.91
CA TYR A 335 -23.96 -10.63 -19.92
C TYR A 335 -22.66 -11.36 -19.59
N ASP A 336 -22.66 -12.66 -19.88
CA ASP A 336 -21.44 -13.44 -19.89
C ASP A 336 -20.67 -13.18 -21.20
N HIS A 337 -19.51 -12.56 -21.08
CA HIS A 337 -18.66 -12.26 -22.24
C HIS A 337 -17.86 -13.48 -22.71
N PHE A 338 -17.85 -14.61 -21.99
CA PHE A 338 -17.32 -15.88 -22.49
C PHE A 338 -18.38 -16.70 -23.24
N ASN A 339 -19.66 -16.45 -22.99
CA ASN A 339 -20.75 -17.09 -23.73
C ASN A 339 -21.85 -16.09 -24.12
N PRO A 340 -22.01 -15.77 -25.41
CA PRO A 340 -22.98 -14.78 -25.88
C PRO A 340 -24.44 -15.13 -25.55
N ASN A 341 -24.76 -16.38 -25.22
CA ASN A 341 -26.15 -16.74 -24.94
C ASN A 341 -26.49 -16.64 -23.46
N TRP A 342 -25.53 -16.39 -22.58
CA TRP A 342 -25.74 -16.49 -21.13
C TRP A 342 -25.66 -15.12 -20.45
N TYR A 343 -26.42 -14.96 -19.38
CA TYR A 343 -26.42 -13.74 -18.57
C TYR A 343 -26.76 -14.04 -17.12
N LEU A 344 -26.24 -13.19 -16.24
CA LEU A 344 -26.42 -13.21 -14.80
C LEU A 344 -27.33 -12.07 -14.36
N VAL A 345 -28.07 -12.33 -13.29
CA VAL A 345 -29.01 -11.37 -12.68
C VAL A 345 -28.85 -11.46 -11.18
N SER A 346 -28.56 -10.35 -10.50
CA SER A 346 -28.63 -10.24 -9.05
C SER A 346 -29.92 -9.55 -8.62
N THR A 347 -30.37 -9.86 -7.40
CA THR A 347 -31.67 -9.42 -6.90
C THR A 347 -31.58 -8.89 -5.46
N ASP A 348 -32.60 -8.13 -5.07
CA ASP A 348 -32.75 -7.54 -3.74
C ASP A 348 -32.88 -8.60 -2.62
N SER A 349 -33.38 -9.80 -2.95
CA SER A 349 -33.42 -10.91 -1.98
C SER A 349 -32.06 -11.59 -1.71
N GLY A 350 -30.99 -11.15 -2.38
CA GLY A 350 -29.66 -11.75 -2.31
C GLY A 350 -29.47 -13.00 -3.19
N MET A 351 -30.41 -13.26 -4.11
CA MET A 351 -30.29 -14.34 -5.08
C MET A 351 -29.58 -13.89 -6.37
N VAL A 352 -28.82 -14.80 -6.95
CA VAL A 352 -28.17 -14.67 -8.26
C VAL A 352 -28.70 -15.77 -9.18
N TYR A 353 -29.19 -15.35 -10.34
CA TYR A 353 -29.71 -16.23 -11.38
C TYR A 353 -28.77 -16.26 -12.57
N TYR A 354 -28.68 -17.41 -13.23
CA TYR A 354 -27.97 -17.58 -14.49
C TYR A 354 -28.92 -18.15 -15.53
N PHE A 355 -29.06 -17.45 -16.65
CA PHE A 355 -30.03 -17.75 -17.68
C PHE A 355 -29.36 -17.96 -19.03
N ASP A 356 -30.07 -18.66 -19.93
CA ASP A 356 -29.74 -18.77 -21.34
C ASP A 356 -30.81 -18.07 -22.17
N THR A 357 -30.43 -17.07 -22.99
CA THR A 357 -31.33 -16.26 -23.82
C THR A 357 -32.14 -17.07 -24.83
N ARG A 358 -31.76 -18.33 -25.07
CA ARG A 358 -32.42 -19.27 -25.99
C ARG A 358 -33.48 -20.12 -25.29
N THR A 359 -33.55 -20.10 -23.97
CA THR A 359 -34.49 -20.93 -23.19
C THR A 359 -35.22 -20.11 -22.15
N ASP A 360 -36.46 -20.50 -21.83
CA ASP A 360 -37.28 -19.78 -20.85
C ASP A 360 -36.98 -20.17 -19.38
N LYS A 361 -36.05 -21.10 -19.15
CA LYS A 361 -35.68 -21.58 -17.81
C LYS A 361 -34.29 -21.10 -17.42
N GLN A 362 -34.11 -20.79 -16.14
CA GLN A 362 -32.79 -20.57 -15.56
C GLN A 362 -31.93 -21.84 -15.66
N LEU A 363 -30.65 -21.67 -15.94
CA LEU A 363 -29.64 -22.73 -15.87
C LEU A 363 -29.44 -23.15 -14.41
N TRP A 364 -29.24 -22.17 -13.53
CA TRP A 364 -29.19 -22.36 -12.09
C TRP A 364 -29.59 -21.07 -11.36
N GLN A 365 -29.89 -21.22 -10.07
CA GLN A 365 -30.10 -20.13 -9.14
C GLN A 365 -29.28 -20.39 -7.88
N LEU A 366 -28.78 -19.31 -7.28
CA LEU A 366 -27.89 -19.35 -6.14
C LEU A 366 -28.33 -18.31 -5.12
N ARG A 367 -28.47 -18.71 -3.85
CA ARG A 367 -28.59 -17.74 -2.76
C ARG A 367 -27.19 -17.32 -2.33
N ALA A 368 -26.70 -16.23 -2.91
CA ALA A 368 -25.34 -15.75 -2.65
C ALA A 368 -25.26 -15.03 -1.29
N HIS A 369 -26.24 -14.18 -0.98
CA HIS A 369 -26.24 -13.30 0.18
C HIS A 369 -27.53 -13.40 1.01
N THR A 370 -27.49 -12.89 2.24
CA THR A 370 -28.68 -12.78 3.10
C THR A 370 -29.41 -11.45 2.96
N GLN A 371 -28.72 -10.44 2.42
CA GLN A 371 -29.20 -9.10 2.12
C GLN A 371 -29.10 -8.82 0.61
N PRO A 372 -29.54 -7.64 0.12
CA PRO A 372 -29.53 -7.31 -1.31
C PRO A 372 -28.16 -7.48 -1.95
N CYS A 373 -28.13 -8.14 -3.11
CA CYS A 373 -26.92 -8.35 -3.91
C CYS A 373 -26.77 -7.22 -4.93
N THR A 374 -26.35 -6.06 -4.42
CA THR A 374 -26.17 -4.79 -5.12
C THR A 374 -25.08 -4.82 -6.20
N ALA A 375 -24.03 -5.63 -6.01
CA ALA A 375 -22.90 -5.68 -6.93
C ALA A 375 -22.68 -7.08 -7.51
N LEU A 376 -22.43 -7.13 -8.82
CA LEU A 376 -22.17 -8.35 -9.58
C LEU A 376 -21.13 -8.05 -10.66
N SER A 377 -20.04 -8.84 -10.70
CA SER A 377 -18.95 -8.65 -11.66
C SER A 377 -18.30 -9.97 -12.08
N LEU A 378 -18.32 -10.27 -13.38
CA LEU A 378 -17.51 -11.32 -14.01
C LEU A 378 -16.09 -10.85 -14.34
N SER A 379 -15.10 -11.71 -14.12
CA SER A 379 -13.72 -11.48 -14.58
C SER A 379 -13.66 -11.38 -16.09
N THR A 380 -12.97 -10.37 -16.62
CA THR A 380 -12.83 -10.13 -18.07
C THR A 380 -11.97 -11.17 -18.79
N GLN A 381 -11.13 -11.90 -18.06
CA GLN A 381 -10.10 -12.78 -18.62
C GLN A 381 -10.15 -14.21 -18.10
N VAL A 382 -10.68 -14.45 -16.89
CA VAL A 382 -10.79 -15.78 -16.29
C VAL A 382 -12.22 -16.31 -16.45
N PRO A 383 -12.44 -17.33 -17.31
CA PRO A 383 -13.76 -17.93 -17.48
C PRO A 383 -14.28 -18.51 -16.17
N GLY A 384 -15.52 -18.16 -15.85
CA GLY A 384 -16.22 -18.70 -14.68
C GLY A 384 -15.85 -18.08 -13.33
N LEU A 385 -15.02 -17.04 -13.29
CA LEU A 385 -14.76 -16.29 -12.07
C LEU A 385 -15.82 -15.18 -11.90
N LEU A 386 -16.68 -15.33 -10.89
CA LEU A 386 -17.75 -14.40 -10.56
C LEU A 386 -17.56 -13.82 -9.16
N LEU A 387 -17.68 -12.51 -9.03
CA LEU A 387 -17.75 -11.81 -7.74
C LEU A 387 -19.15 -11.25 -7.51
N THR A 388 -19.63 -11.40 -6.28
CA THR A 388 -20.89 -10.83 -5.79
C THR A 388 -20.61 -9.99 -4.55
N GLY A 389 -21.22 -8.82 -4.45
CA GLY A 389 -21.14 -7.91 -3.30
C GLY A 389 -22.53 -7.55 -2.80
N SER A 390 -22.63 -7.32 -1.50
CA SER A 390 -23.91 -7.06 -0.84
C SER A 390 -23.79 -6.03 0.29
N ILE A 391 -24.94 -5.51 0.69
CA ILE A 391 -25.15 -4.68 1.88
C ILE A 391 -24.84 -5.48 3.17
N ASP A 392 -24.74 -6.81 3.12
CA ASP A 392 -24.28 -7.63 4.25
C ASP A 392 -22.78 -7.46 4.59
N ASN A 393 -22.11 -6.48 3.98
CA ASN A 393 -20.69 -6.15 4.12
C ASN A 393 -19.74 -7.26 3.63
N SER A 394 -20.25 -8.23 2.85
CA SER A 394 -19.47 -9.34 2.31
C SER A 394 -19.37 -9.28 0.78
N VAL A 395 -18.22 -9.74 0.29
CA VAL A 395 -17.96 -10.06 -1.11
C VAL A 395 -17.67 -11.55 -1.18
N LYS A 396 -18.32 -12.24 -2.12
CA LYS A 396 -18.15 -13.67 -2.36
C LYS A 396 -17.59 -13.92 -3.75
N ILE A 397 -16.65 -14.86 -3.82
CA ILE A 397 -16.04 -15.33 -5.06
C ILE A 397 -16.60 -16.71 -5.39
N TRP A 398 -17.00 -16.87 -6.63
CA TRP A 398 -17.65 -18.07 -7.14
C TRP A 398 -16.90 -18.61 -8.36
N ASP A 399 -16.79 -19.93 -8.42
CA ASP A 399 -16.49 -20.69 -9.64
C ASP A 399 -17.82 -21.13 -10.27
N ILE A 400 -18.09 -20.59 -11.46
CA ILE A 400 -19.26 -20.92 -12.28
C ILE A 400 -18.90 -21.66 -13.57
N ALA A 401 -17.63 -22.10 -13.74
CA ALA A 401 -17.21 -22.84 -14.93
C ALA A 401 -17.82 -24.26 -15.00
N ALA A 402 -18.14 -24.84 -13.86
CA ALA A 402 -18.88 -26.09 -13.77
C ALA A 402 -20.40 -25.86 -13.85
N ASN A 403 -21.18 -26.90 -14.17
CA ASN A 403 -22.66 -26.83 -14.24
C ASN A 403 -23.37 -26.38 -12.95
N ALA A 404 -22.65 -26.19 -11.84
CA ALA A 404 -23.20 -25.67 -10.59
C ALA A 404 -22.21 -24.68 -9.96
N PRO A 405 -22.70 -23.52 -9.46
CA PRO A 405 -21.85 -22.52 -8.83
C PRO A 405 -21.27 -23.06 -7.53
N LYS A 406 -19.97 -22.85 -7.32
CA LYS A 406 -19.28 -23.20 -6.08
C LYS A 406 -18.67 -21.95 -5.46
N MET A 407 -19.00 -21.70 -4.20
CA MET A 407 -18.32 -20.65 -3.44
C MET A 407 -16.86 -21.08 -3.23
N ILE A 408 -15.93 -20.26 -3.70
CA ILE A 408 -14.51 -20.44 -3.43
C ILE A 408 -14.19 -19.79 -2.09
N PHE A 409 -14.67 -18.55 -1.92
CA PHE A 409 -14.25 -17.70 -0.83
C PHE A 409 -15.29 -16.62 -0.47
N GLU A 410 -15.34 -16.23 0.80
CA GLU A 410 -16.18 -15.14 1.34
C GLU A 410 -15.30 -14.20 2.17
N LYS A 411 -15.40 -12.90 1.90
CA LYS A 411 -14.56 -11.86 2.49
C LYS A 411 -15.38 -10.64 2.89
N SER A 412 -15.06 -10.02 4.03
CA SER A 412 -15.47 -8.64 4.27
C SER A 412 -14.39 -7.68 3.84
N VAL A 413 -14.70 -6.81 2.87
CA VAL A 413 -13.75 -5.86 2.27
C VAL A 413 -13.49 -4.65 3.18
N LYS A 414 -14.18 -4.57 4.34
CA LYS A 414 -14.06 -3.51 5.35
C LYS A 414 -14.44 -2.11 4.85
N ILE A 415 -15.21 -2.00 3.77
CA ILE A 415 -15.70 -0.74 3.18
C ILE A 415 -17.15 -0.40 3.56
N GLY A 416 -17.73 -1.14 4.52
CA GLY A 416 -19.16 -1.04 4.83
C GLY A 416 -19.99 -1.83 3.84
N SER A 417 -21.17 -1.30 3.52
CA SER A 417 -22.08 -1.89 2.54
C SER A 417 -21.43 -1.82 1.16
N VAL A 418 -21.40 -2.92 0.41
CA VAL A 418 -20.75 -2.93 -0.91
C VAL A 418 -21.78 -2.52 -1.97
N TYR A 419 -21.62 -1.39 -2.64
CA TYR A 419 -22.58 -0.94 -3.66
C TYR A 419 -22.15 -1.28 -5.08
N THR A 420 -20.84 -1.29 -5.34
CA THR A 420 -20.33 -1.53 -6.70
C THR A 420 -19.05 -2.35 -6.69
N ILE A 421 -18.89 -3.16 -7.75
CA ILE A 421 -17.70 -3.96 -8.03
C ILE A 421 -17.37 -3.80 -9.51
N GLY A 422 -16.10 -3.54 -9.82
CA GLY A 422 -15.60 -3.47 -11.19
C GLY A 422 -14.37 -4.34 -11.37
N CYS A 423 -14.36 -5.16 -12.41
CA CYS A 423 -13.20 -5.94 -12.79
C CYS A 423 -12.23 -5.10 -13.65
N CYS A 424 -10.94 -5.22 -13.37
CA CYS A 424 -9.92 -4.66 -14.25
C CYS A 424 -9.96 -5.35 -15.63
N PRO A 425 -9.96 -4.60 -16.74
CA PRO A 425 -9.97 -5.19 -18.08
C PRO A 425 -8.64 -5.88 -18.45
N ASP A 426 -7.52 -5.38 -17.91
CA ASP A 426 -6.18 -5.84 -18.29
C ASP A 426 -5.56 -6.79 -17.27
N VAL A 427 -5.99 -6.74 -16.00
CA VAL A 427 -5.46 -7.58 -14.92
C VAL A 427 -6.54 -8.56 -14.45
N PRO A 428 -6.41 -9.88 -14.74
CA PRO A 428 -7.50 -10.86 -14.60
C PRO A 428 -8.13 -10.97 -13.20
N TRP A 429 -7.33 -10.67 -12.17
CA TRP A 429 -7.65 -10.94 -10.78
C TRP A 429 -7.88 -9.66 -9.96
N ALA A 430 -7.70 -8.48 -10.54
CA ALA A 430 -7.86 -7.21 -9.84
C ALA A 430 -9.31 -6.70 -9.96
N PHE A 431 -9.89 -6.33 -8.82
CA PHE A 431 -11.25 -5.80 -8.72
C PHE A 431 -11.26 -4.55 -7.85
N ALA A 432 -12.08 -3.57 -8.20
CA ALA A 432 -12.34 -2.37 -7.42
C ALA A 432 -13.71 -2.46 -6.74
N PHE A 433 -13.83 -1.89 -5.55
CA PHE A 433 -15.00 -1.97 -4.67
C PHE A 433 -15.32 -0.56 -4.13
N GLY A 434 -16.61 -0.21 -4.13
CA GLY A 434 -17.13 1.02 -3.55
C GLY A 434 -18.16 0.75 -2.44
N GLY A 435 -18.06 1.50 -1.35
CA GLY A 435 -18.88 1.35 -0.15
C GLY A 435 -19.22 2.67 0.55
N ASP A 436 -19.80 2.59 1.76
CA ASP A 436 -20.29 3.73 2.56
C ASP A 436 -19.59 3.91 3.91
N ARG A 437 -18.48 3.21 4.14
CA ARG A 437 -17.76 3.34 5.42
C ARG A 437 -16.93 4.63 5.47
N LYS A 438 -17.18 5.41 6.51
CA LYS A 438 -16.49 6.68 6.83
C LYS A 438 -14.96 6.65 6.74
N ASP A 439 -14.32 5.59 7.25
CA ASP A 439 -12.85 5.51 7.30
C ASP A 439 -12.22 5.08 5.96
N CYS A 440 -12.99 4.41 5.10
CA CYS A 440 -12.50 3.74 3.89
C CYS A 440 -13.69 3.30 3.05
N SER A 441 -14.04 4.08 2.04
CA SER A 441 -15.15 3.82 1.12
C SER A 441 -14.70 3.14 -0.17
N PHE A 442 -13.43 3.31 -0.58
CA PHE A 442 -12.86 2.72 -1.80
C PHE A 442 -11.81 1.67 -1.49
N LYS A 443 -11.81 0.58 -2.27
CA LYS A 443 -10.74 -0.42 -2.20
C LYS A 443 -10.55 -1.14 -3.52
N VAL A 444 -9.31 -1.47 -3.86
CA VAL A 444 -8.99 -2.45 -4.91
C VAL A 444 -8.48 -3.73 -4.23
N TRP A 445 -8.72 -4.89 -4.82
CA TRP A 445 -8.32 -6.19 -4.28
C TRP A 445 -7.99 -7.16 -5.41
N ASP A 446 -6.84 -7.82 -5.32
CA ASP A 446 -6.49 -8.96 -6.16
C ASP A 446 -7.04 -10.26 -5.53
N CYS A 447 -8.01 -10.88 -6.19
CA CYS A 447 -8.72 -12.04 -5.64
C CYS A 447 -7.89 -13.35 -5.57
N ARG A 448 -6.63 -13.36 -6.03
CA ARG A 448 -5.67 -14.45 -5.74
C ARG A 448 -5.20 -14.43 -4.29
N GLU A 449 -5.37 -13.31 -3.62
CA GLU A 449 -4.95 -13.11 -2.24
C GLU A 449 -5.97 -13.77 -1.31
N SER A 450 -5.64 -14.95 -0.79
CA SER A 450 -6.44 -15.61 0.27
C SER A 450 -6.44 -14.80 1.56
N ASP A 451 -7.51 -14.83 2.37
CA ASP A 451 -7.62 -14.12 3.67
C ASP A 451 -6.71 -14.65 4.80
N LYS A 452 -5.44 -14.88 4.49
CA LYS A 452 -4.33 -14.76 5.44
C LYS A 452 -3.60 -13.43 5.23
N GLY A 453 -4.38 -12.36 5.12
CA GLY A 453 -3.92 -11.03 4.71
C GLY A 453 -4.77 -10.58 3.54
N GLY A 454 -5.95 -10.05 3.83
CA GLY A 454 -6.54 -9.17 2.85
C GLY A 454 -5.57 -8.02 2.66
N PHE A 455 -5.10 -7.82 1.44
CA PHE A 455 -4.44 -6.58 1.09
C PHE A 455 -5.43 -5.48 1.44
N TYR A 456 -5.11 -4.78 2.52
CA TYR A 456 -5.06 -3.34 2.42
C TYR A 456 -4.24 -3.08 1.16
N LEU A 457 -4.87 -2.61 0.09
CA LEU A 457 -4.13 -1.81 -0.87
C LEU A 457 -3.81 -0.53 -0.12
N GLU A 458 -2.76 -0.65 0.65
CA GLU A 458 -2.20 0.41 1.41
C GLU A 458 -1.28 1.12 0.42
N THR A 459 -1.64 2.36 0.17
CA THR A 459 -0.82 3.55 -0.10
C THR A 459 0.38 3.68 0.88
N VAL A 460 0.95 2.56 1.32
CA VAL A 460 1.93 2.39 2.39
C VAL A 460 3.01 1.35 2.01
N SER A 461 3.08 0.76 0.82
CA SER A 461 4.31 0.01 0.42
C SER A 461 5.42 0.96 -0.03
N ALA A 462 5.14 1.89 -0.95
CA ALA A 462 6.06 2.99 -1.24
C ALA A 462 6.29 3.85 0.01
N ARG A 463 5.23 4.17 0.78
CA ARG A 463 5.37 4.91 2.03
C ARG A 463 6.11 4.13 3.13
N SER A 464 5.95 2.81 3.31
CA SER A 464 6.66 2.01 4.33
C SER A 464 8.10 1.75 3.94
N GLN A 465 8.37 1.45 2.67
CA GLN A 465 9.74 1.35 2.19
C GLN A 465 10.42 2.73 2.26
N ASP A 466 9.75 3.81 1.86
CA ASP A 466 10.26 5.18 2.02
C ASP A 466 10.42 5.58 3.49
N ILE A 467 9.51 5.18 4.39
CA ILE A 467 9.62 5.43 5.82
C ILE A 467 10.80 4.66 6.41
N ARG A 468 10.98 3.37 6.06
CA ARG A 468 12.14 2.56 6.50
C ARG A 468 13.44 3.10 5.93
N ILE A 469 13.48 3.44 4.64
CA ILE A 469 14.63 4.06 3.97
C ILE A 469 14.99 5.39 4.61
N ARG A 470 14.01 6.28 4.87
CA ARG A 470 14.22 7.53 5.61
C ARG A 470 14.72 7.26 7.03
N SER A 471 14.18 6.25 7.71
CA SER A 471 14.63 5.86 9.05
C SER A 471 16.09 5.37 9.04
N TYR A 472 16.51 4.64 8.00
CA TYR A 472 17.91 4.25 7.81
C TYR A 472 18.79 5.46 7.60
N GLU A 473 18.40 6.37 6.70
CA GLU A 473 19.13 7.60 6.42
C GLU A 473 19.29 8.47 7.68
N GLU A 474 18.23 8.67 8.45
CA GLU A 474 18.27 9.42 9.71
C GLU A 474 19.20 8.75 10.73
N THR A 475 19.08 7.43 10.92
CA THR A 475 19.87 6.67 11.90
C THR A 475 21.35 6.70 11.54
N LEU A 476 21.67 6.44 10.26
CA LEU A 476 23.03 6.47 9.74
C LEU A 476 23.62 7.87 9.85
N SER A 477 22.85 8.90 9.47
CA SER A 477 23.31 10.28 9.47
C SER A 477 23.57 10.81 10.88
N LYS A 478 22.70 10.45 11.82
CA LYS A 478 22.76 10.95 13.19
C LYS A 478 23.85 10.29 14.02
N TYR A 479 24.02 8.97 13.90
CA TYR A 479 24.88 8.21 14.81
C TYR A 479 26.10 7.60 14.14
N PHE A 480 26.05 7.30 12.84
CA PHE A 480 27.01 6.41 12.20
C PHE A 480 27.87 7.05 11.08
N ILE A 481 27.70 8.33 10.74
CA ILE A 481 28.63 9.04 9.85
C ILE A 481 30.05 9.19 10.45
N PRO A 482 30.21 9.72 11.69
CA PRO A 482 31.54 10.01 12.23
C PRO A 482 32.29 8.74 12.64
N GLN A 483 33.63 8.79 12.71
CA GLN A 483 34.42 7.70 13.28
C GLN A 483 34.12 7.53 14.79
N ARG A 484 33.99 6.28 15.27
CA ARG A 484 33.51 5.94 16.63
C ARG A 484 34.46 5.04 17.42
N HIS A 485 35.76 5.26 17.32
CA HIS A 485 36.73 4.45 18.06
C HIS A 485 36.96 5.03 19.48
N PRO A 486 37.03 4.18 20.53
CA PRO A 486 37.10 4.63 21.93
C PRO A 486 38.28 5.56 22.27
N ILE A 487 39.39 5.45 21.54
CA ILE A 487 40.61 6.26 21.79
C ILE A 487 40.70 7.48 20.86
N SER A 488 40.39 7.35 19.58
CA SER A 488 40.57 8.44 18.62
C SER A 488 39.37 9.37 18.50
N SER A 489 38.18 8.92 18.92
CA SER A 489 36.97 9.74 18.92
C SER A 489 35.99 9.32 20.01
N THR A 490 36.40 9.49 21.27
CA THR A 490 35.63 9.07 22.45
C THR A 490 34.24 9.70 22.51
N ASP A 491 34.08 10.97 22.13
CA ASP A 491 32.78 11.65 22.16
C ASP A 491 31.80 11.03 21.16
N ASN A 492 32.25 10.75 19.93
CA ASN A 492 31.42 10.11 18.90
C ASN A 492 31.05 8.67 19.28
N TRP A 493 31.99 7.94 19.88
CA TRP A 493 31.76 6.60 20.41
C TRP A 493 30.68 6.59 21.50
N LEU A 494 30.77 7.49 22.49
CA LEU A 494 29.77 7.62 23.54
C LEU A 494 28.41 8.11 23.02
N ASN A 495 28.40 9.01 22.04
CA ASN A 495 27.17 9.50 21.40
C ASN A 495 26.43 8.37 20.66
N ALA A 496 27.15 7.54 19.90
CA ALA A 496 26.55 6.38 19.23
C ALA A 496 25.99 5.38 20.25
N ARG A 497 26.75 5.07 21.31
CA ARG A 497 26.27 4.22 22.42
C ARG A 497 24.95 4.76 22.99
N LYS A 498 24.91 6.05 23.33
CA LYS A 498 23.69 6.70 23.85
C LYS A 498 22.52 6.61 22.87
N GLY A 499 22.77 6.84 21.57
CA GLY A 499 21.75 6.73 20.52
C GLY A 499 21.13 5.34 20.40
N ILE A 500 21.94 4.29 20.52
CA ILE A 500 21.48 2.90 20.47
C ILE A 500 20.64 2.56 21.70
N VAL A 501 21.08 2.99 22.89
CA VAL A 501 20.30 2.84 24.14
C VAL A 501 18.94 3.52 24.00
N GLU A 502 18.90 4.76 23.53
CA GLU A 502 17.65 5.51 23.32
C GLU A 502 16.74 4.81 22.31
N SER A 503 17.30 4.34 21.19
CA SER A 503 16.55 3.69 20.11
C SER A 503 15.96 2.36 20.55
N PHE A 504 16.73 1.49 21.22
CA PHE A 504 16.19 0.24 21.77
C PHE A 504 15.15 0.51 22.84
N THR A 505 15.43 1.42 23.78
CA THR A 505 14.51 1.76 24.88
C THR A 505 13.17 2.26 24.33
N SER A 506 13.19 3.12 23.33
CA SER A 506 11.98 3.61 22.66
C SER A 506 11.22 2.49 21.95
N SER A 507 11.93 1.63 21.21
CA SER A 507 11.33 0.55 20.42
C SER A 507 10.62 -0.47 21.30
N ILE A 508 11.28 -0.94 22.36
CA ILE A 508 10.75 -1.99 23.24
C ILE A 508 9.78 -1.46 24.30
N LYS A 509 9.57 -0.14 24.38
CA LYS A 509 8.67 0.47 25.33
C LYS A 509 7.27 -0.13 25.18
N ASP A 510 6.67 -0.52 26.29
CA ASP A 510 5.33 -1.12 26.37
C ASP A 510 5.17 -2.47 25.64
N VAL A 511 6.28 -3.13 25.27
CA VAL A 511 6.28 -4.48 24.69
C VAL A 511 6.31 -5.53 25.80
N LYS A 512 5.28 -6.37 25.89
CA LYS A 512 5.22 -7.45 26.87
C LYS A 512 6.31 -8.49 26.60
N GLY A 513 7.14 -8.77 27.61
CA GLY A 513 8.22 -9.76 27.50
C GLY A 513 9.50 -9.24 26.84
N ALA A 514 9.58 -7.95 26.48
CA ALA A 514 10.83 -7.35 26.02
C ALA A 514 11.62 -6.73 27.19
N LYS A 515 12.95 -6.89 27.20
CA LYS A 515 13.86 -6.35 28.23
C LYS A 515 15.14 -5.84 27.61
N MET A 516 15.62 -4.68 28.07
CA MET A 516 16.96 -4.19 27.73
C MET A 516 17.93 -4.43 28.88
N LEU A 517 19.16 -4.80 28.54
CA LEU A 517 20.29 -4.95 29.45
C LEU A 517 21.51 -4.24 28.86
N GLN A 518 22.33 -3.68 29.74
CA GLN A 518 23.64 -3.12 29.42
C GLN A 518 24.69 -3.95 30.14
N MET A 519 25.59 -4.58 29.40
CA MET A 519 26.65 -5.42 29.95
C MET A 519 27.99 -4.72 29.79
N GLN A 520 28.53 -4.24 30.92
CA GLN A 520 29.84 -3.63 30.97
C GLN A 520 30.95 -4.67 31.10
N PHE A 521 32.06 -4.43 30.41
CA PHE A 521 33.27 -5.23 30.49
C PHE A 521 34.50 -4.32 30.38
N GLN A 522 35.61 -4.76 30.97
CA GLN A 522 36.88 -4.04 30.89
C GLN A 522 37.77 -4.74 29.86
N THR A 523 38.34 -3.98 28.93
CA THR A 523 39.29 -4.52 27.95
C THR A 523 40.37 -3.51 27.58
N GLU A 524 41.44 -3.96 26.95
CA GLU A 524 42.57 -3.13 26.49
C GLU A 524 42.54 -2.90 24.98
N VAL A 525 42.67 -1.65 24.54
CA VAL A 525 42.71 -1.26 23.13
C VAL A 525 44.04 -0.58 22.81
N ALA A 526 44.62 -0.94 21.66
CA ALA A 526 45.87 -0.35 21.20
C ALA A 526 45.70 1.13 20.85
N ASP A 527 46.67 1.95 21.25
CA ASP A 527 46.70 3.35 20.86
C ASP A 527 46.94 3.47 19.34
N PRO A 528 46.06 4.15 18.58
CA PRO A 528 46.18 4.30 17.14
C PRO A 528 47.49 4.96 16.70
N GLU A 529 48.02 5.90 17.50
CA GLU A 529 49.26 6.61 17.21
C GLU A 529 50.49 5.85 17.71
N GLN A 530 50.33 5.01 18.74
CA GLN A 530 51.40 4.22 19.36
C GLN A 530 50.95 2.77 19.62
N PRO A 531 50.93 1.89 18.59
CA PRO A 531 50.31 0.56 18.67
C PRO A 531 50.88 -0.39 19.75
N ILE A 532 52.06 -0.08 20.28
CA ILE A 532 52.72 -0.82 21.36
C ILE A 532 52.07 -0.50 22.73
N ILE A 533 51.44 0.67 22.86
CA ILE A 533 50.75 1.10 24.07
C ILE A 533 49.31 0.60 24.04
N GLN A 534 48.95 -0.17 25.06
CA GLN A 534 47.57 -0.59 25.31
C GLN A 534 46.93 0.35 26.34
N ARG A 535 45.69 0.78 26.09
CA ARG A 535 44.90 1.58 27.02
C ARG A 535 43.69 0.79 27.49
N SER A 536 43.46 0.73 28.80
CA SER A 536 42.26 0.12 29.35
C SER A 536 41.04 0.99 29.05
N VAL A 537 39.97 0.35 28.58
CA VAL A 537 38.68 0.98 28.25
C VAL A 537 37.56 0.15 28.87
N ILE A 538 36.42 0.80 29.17
CA ILE A 538 35.20 0.13 29.63
C ILE A 538 34.22 0.05 28.46
N GLY A 539 34.10 -1.15 27.88
CA GLY A 539 33.13 -1.46 26.85
C GLY A 539 31.76 -1.76 27.43
N GLU A 540 30.71 -1.60 26.63
CA GLU A 540 29.33 -1.79 27.04
C GLU A 540 28.46 -2.36 25.92
N ASN A 541 28.17 -3.67 25.98
CA ASN A 541 27.24 -4.28 25.04
C ASN A 541 25.80 -3.92 25.42
N ILE A 542 24.99 -3.61 24.41
CA ILE A 542 23.57 -3.29 24.58
C ILE A 542 22.76 -4.48 24.07
N ILE A 543 21.95 -5.08 24.95
CA ILE A 543 21.26 -6.35 24.69
C ILE A 543 19.75 -6.13 24.87
N ALA A 544 18.98 -6.39 23.83
CA ALA A 544 17.52 -6.48 23.89
C ALA A 544 17.08 -7.94 23.81
N ILE A 545 16.32 -8.40 24.80
CA ILE A 545 15.79 -9.75 24.90
C ILE A 545 14.29 -9.69 24.67
N PHE A 546 13.79 -10.47 23.71
CA PHE A 546 12.38 -10.70 23.49
C PHE A 546 12.04 -12.12 23.94
N GLU A 547 11.37 -12.22 25.09
CA GLU A 547 11.03 -13.49 25.73
C GLU A 547 9.99 -14.26 24.89
N GLY A 548 10.34 -15.48 24.48
CA GLY A 548 9.42 -16.40 23.82
C GLY A 548 8.50 -17.13 24.80
N ARG A 549 7.51 -17.86 24.27
CA ARG A 549 6.60 -18.72 25.02
C ARG A 549 7.35 -19.75 25.88
N TYR A 550 8.45 -20.28 25.37
CA TYR A 550 9.28 -21.28 26.04
C TYR A 550 10.37 -20.66 26.93
N TRP A 551 10.35 -19.35 27.18
CA TRP A 551 11.36 -18.66 27.99
C TRP A 551 11.65 -19.36 29.32
N LYS A 552 12.94 -19.54 29.63
CA LYS A 552 13.46 -20.26 30.82
C LYS A 552 13.01 -21.71 30.94
N THR A 553 12.68 -22.36 29.83
CA THR A 553 12.43 -23.81 29.77
C THR A 553 13.50 -24.51 28.92
N ALA A 554 13.57 -25.84 29.00
CA ALA A 554 14.50 -26.64 28.19
C ALA A 554 14.07 -26.72 26.71
N GLU A 555 12.84 -26.30 26.40
CA GLU A 555 12.26 -26.29 25.06
C GLU A 555 12.57 -24.99 24.31
N ASP A 556 13.11 -23.98 25.01
CA ASP A 556 13.50 -22.72 24.38
C ASP A 556 14.66 -22.91 23.39
N LYS A 557 14.65 -22.13 22.31
CA LYS A 557 15.66 -22.15 21.26
C LYS A 557 16.14 -20.74 20.98
N ILE A 558 17.26 -20.36 21.59
CA ILE A 558 17.76 -18.99 21.53
C ILE A 558 18.28 -18.67 20.13
N LEU A 559 17.75 -17.60 19.54
CA LEU A 559 18.21 -17.00 18.29
C LEU A 559 18.84 -15.64 18.58
N VAL A 560 20.05 -15.40 18.06
CA VAL A 560 20.80 -14.16 18.29
C VAL A 560 20.99 -13.39 16.99
N PHE A 561 20.75 -12.08 17.02
CA PHE A 561 21.21 -11.16 15.98
C PHE A 561 22.19 -10.18 16.61
N GLY A 562 23.35 -10.01 15.98
CA GLY A 562 24.42 -9.18 16.50
C GLY A 562 24.94 -8.22 15.46
N ALA A 563 25.35 -7.02 15.88
CA ALA A 563 26.08 -6.08 15.05
C ALA A 563 27.03 -5.24 15.91
N ASN A 564 28.19 -4.88 15.39
CA ASN A 564 29.05 -3.89 16.05
C ASN A 564 28.52 -2.50 15.76
N TYR A 565 28.67 -1.58 16.71
CA TYR A 565 28.26 -0.20 16.50
C TYR A 565 29.42 0.79 16.47
N ASP A 566 30.59 0.40 16.96
CA ASP A 566 31.80 1.18 16.89
C ASP A 566 32.56 0.91 15.57
N THR A 567 33.72 1.55 15.40
CA THR A 567 34.55 1.40 14.20
C THR A 567 36.02 1.24 14.56
N PRO A 568 36.83 0.57 13.75
CA PRO A 568 38.28 0.57 13.89
C PRO A 568 38.89 1.97 13.86
N ALA A 569 40.07 2.10 14.47
CA ALA A 569 40.82 3.35 14.61
C ALA A 569 41.21 4.04 13.29
N ILE A 570 41.12 3.35 12.14
CA ILE A 570 41.46 3.86 10.82
C ILE A 570 40.31 3.74 9.81
N ALA A 571 39.15 3.23 10.23
CA ALA A 571 37.99 3.05 9.37
C ALA A 571 37.09 4.29 9.36
N GLN A 572 36.34 4.45 8.27
CA GLN A 572 35.28 5.45 8.19
C GLN A 572 34.03 4.92 8.90
N GLY A 573 33.23 5.83 9.46
CA GLY A 573 32.05 5.48 10.25
C GLY A 573 30.95 4.73 9.48
N LEU A 574 30.68 5.18 8.25
CA LEU A 574 29.46 4.84 7.51
C LEU A 574 29.56 3.53 6.71
N THR A 575 30.71 3.26 6.09
CA THR A 575 30.94 2.09 5.22
C THR A 575 31.33 0.83 5.99
N ASP A 576 31.45 0.95 7.30
CA ASP A 576 31.86 -0.08 8.26
C ASP A 576 30.62 -0.59 9.03
N ASN A 577 30.74 -0.93 10.32
CA ASN A 577 29.69 -1.62 11.08
C ASN A 577 28.36 -0.84 11.25
N GLY A 578 28.33 0.46 10.94
CA GLY A 578 27.15 1.32 11.12
C GLY A 578 25.90 0.81 10.40
N SER A 579 26.06 0.23 9.20
CA SER A 579 24.95 -0.38 8.45
C SER A 579 24.35 -1.61 9.15
N GLY A 580 25.19 -2.46 9.74
CA GLY A 580 24.76 -3.62 10.53
C GLY A 580 24.01 -3.19 11.80
N ALA A 581 24.51 -2.18 12.50
CA ALA A 581 23.84 -1.62 13.68
C ALA A 581 22.49 -0.98 13.34
N THR A 582 22.39 -0.26 12.23
CA THR A 582 21.11 0.28 11.72
C THR A 582 20.12 -0.85 11.41
N GLY A 583 20.56 -1.91 10.73
CA GLY A 583 19.70 -3.07 10.46
C GLY A 583 19.23 -3.78 11.74
N LEU A 584 20.10 -3.89 12.74
CA LEU A 584 19.76 -4.45 14.05
C LEU A 584 18.70 -3.62 14.79
N LEU A 585 18.83 -2.29 14.76
CA LEU A 585 17.85 -1.37 15.36
C LEU A 585 16.50 -1.46 14.66
N GLU A 586 16.48 -1.62 13.33
CA GLU A 586 15.22 -1.78 12.60
C GLU A 586 14.53 -3.11 12.91
N LEU A 587 15.28 -4.21 12.96
CA LEU A 587 14.74 -5.50 13.43
C LEU A 587 14.10 -5.38 14.81
N ALA A 588 14.67 -4.56 15.70
CA ALA A 588 14.10 -4.31 17.02
C ALA A 588 12.74 -3.59 16.94
N LYS A 589 12.59 -2.61 16.04
CA LYS A 589 11.32 -1.90 15.81
C LYS A 589 10.28 -2.85 15.24
N GLU A 590 10.60 -3.58 14.17
CA GLU A 590 9.68 -4.51 13.52
C GLU A 590 9.17 -5.59 14.49
N LEU A 591 10.06 -6.20 15.27
CA LEU A 591 9.68 -7.18 16.29
C LEU A 591 8.80 -6.54 17.39
N SER A 592 9.10 -5.32 17.80
CA SER A 592 8.35 -4.62 18.83
C SER A 592 6.94 -4.26 18.37
N GLU A 593 6.78 -3.79 17.13
CA GLU A 593 5.48 -3.51 16.52
C GLU A 593 4.64 -4.77 16.37
N MET A 594 5.25 -5.85 15.87
CA MET A 594 4.60 -7.14 15.77
C MET A 594 4.08 -7.61 17.14
N LEU A 595 4.88 -7.52 18.20
CA LEU A 595 4.47 -7.88 19.57
C LEU A 595 3.38 -6.96 20.14
N LYS A 596 3.42 -5.66 19.85
CA LYS A 596 2.37 -4.70 20.23
C LYS A 596 1.03 -5.01 19.56
N ASN A 597 1.07 -5.50 18.32
CA ASN A 597 -0.11 -5.84 17.51
C ASN A 597 -0.69 -7.23 17.81
N GLY A 598 -0.34 -7.85 18.94
CA GLY A 598 -0.83 -9.19 19.33
C GLY A 598 0.13 -10.33 19.00
N GLY A 599 1.34 -10.01 18.51
CA GLY A 599 2.54 -10.84 18.38
C GLY A 599 2.83 -11.77 19.56
N SER A 600 3.32 -13.00 19.31
CA SER A 600 3.86 -13.86 20.38
C SER A 600 4.97 -14.80 19.89
N LEU A 601 6.21 -14.57 20.32
CA LEU A 601 7.33 -15.45 19.96
C LEU A 601 7.19 -16.82 20.61
N LEU A 602 7.55 -17.89 19.91
CA LEU A 602 7.71 -19.23 20.50
C LEU A 602 9.02 -19.33 21.26
N TYR A 603 10.11 -18.90 20.63
CA TYR A 603 11.47 -19.00 21.14
C TYR A 603 12.09 -17.63 21.34
N THR A 604 13.04 -17.56 22.25
CA THR A 604 13.68 -16.29 22.62
C THR A 604 14.54 -15.72 21.49
N VAL A 605 14.33 -14.43 21.19
CA VAL A 605 15.17 -13.65 20.26
C VAL A 605 15.99 -12.65 21.07
N ILE A 606 17.30 -12.62 20.84
CA ILE A 606 18.23 -11.68 21.46
C ILE A 606 18.86 -10.82 20.38
N LEU A 607 18.67 -9.50 20.47
CA LEU A 607 19.38 -8.52 19.65
C LEU A 607 20.52 -7.94 20.48
N VAL A 608 21.73 -7.92 19.95
CA VAL A 608 22.91 -7.41 20.68
C VAL A 608 23.74 -6.47 19.80
N ALA A 609 23.92 -5.25 20.29
CA ALA A 609 24.89 -4.32 19.73
C ALA A 609 26.21 -4.49 20.50
N PHE A 610 27.25 -4.98 19.81
CA PHE A 610 28.56 -5.21 20.41
C PHE A 610 29.39 -3.93 20.43
N ASP A 611 30.12 -3.75 21.53
CA ASP A 611 31.05 -2.63 21.71
C ASP A 611 32.51 -3.07 21.58
N VAL A 612 33.39 -2.13 21.21
CA VAL A 612 34.84 -2.30 21.14
C VAL A 612 35.29 -3.38 20.13
N GLN A 613 35.47 -2.96 18.88
CA GLN A 613 36.11 -3.70 17.80
C GLN A 613 37.63 -3.41 17.77
N LYS A 614 38.46 -4.46 17.68
CA LYS A 614 39.93 -4.34 17.64
C LYS A 614 40.51 -4.65 16.26
N MET A 615 41.44 -3.82 15.78
CA MET A 615 42.30 -4.15 14.63
C MET A 615 43.53 -4.97 15.05
N LYS A 616 43.86 -6.03 14.31
CA LYS A 616 45.11 -6.79 14.51
C LYS A 616 46.26 -6.12 13.74
N HIS A 617 47.33 -5.75 14.43
CA HIS A 617 48.65 -5.52 13.84
C HIS A 617 49.70 -6.39 14.54
N GLY A 618 50.25 -7.38 13.82
CA GLY A 618 51.43 -8.15 14.28
C GLY A 618 51.15 -9.37 15.18
N THR A 619 52.15 -10.25 15.25
CA THR A 619 52.14 -11.68 15.61
C THR A 619 51.95 -12.05 17.09
N VAL A 620 51.33 -11.20 17.91
CA VAL A 620 50.99 -11.59 19.30
C VAL A 620 49.50 -11.39 19.50
N ALA A 621 48.74 -12.39 19.07
CA ALA A 621 47.35 -12.54 19.48
C ALA A 621 47.34 -13.11 20.90
N SER A 622 46.90 -12.34 21.88
CA SER A 622 46.11 -12.94 22.95
C SER A 622 44.67 -13.00 22.44
N ASP A 623 44.08 -14.18 22.55
CA ASP A 623 42.73 -14.48 22.10
C ASP A 623 41.69 -13.52 22.71
N GLY A 624 40.74 -13.10 21.86
CA GLY A 624 39.38 -12.65 22.17
C GLY A 624 39.11 -11.85 23.45
N GLU A 625 39.12 -10.53 23.37
CA GLU A 625 38.43 -9.65 24.33
C GLU A 625 37.80 -8.47 23.57
N THR A 626 36.82 -8.78 22.72
CA THR A 626 35.92 -7.81 22.05
C THR A 626 34.54 -7.90 22.69
N GLY A 627 33.64 -6.97 22.39
CA GLY A 627 32.26 -7.04 22.89
C GLY A 627 31.58 -8.37 22.57
N SER A 628 31.76 -8.90 21.36
CA SER A 628 31.25 -10.21 20.97
C SER A 628 31.82 -11.36 21.83
N TYR A 629 33.09 -11.30 22.22
CA TYR A 629 33.68 -12.31 23.11
C TYR A 629 33.04 -12.31 24.49
N HIS A 630 32.91 -11.14 25.11
CA HIS A 630 32.27 -11.02 26.43
C HIS A 630 30.79 -11.40 26.36
N PHE A 631 30.09 -11.05 25.28
CA PHE A 631 28.70 -11.48 25.11
C PHE A 631 28.60 -13.01 25.05
N VAL A 632 29.43 -13.66 24.24
CA VAL A 632 29.36 -15.12 24.10
C VAL A 632 29.77 -15.84 25.39
N ASN A 633 30.88 -15.44 26.01
CA ASN A 633 31.44 -16.19 27.14
C ASN A 633 30.84 -15.81 28.50
N ASP A 634 30.53 -14.53 28.71
CA ASP A 634 30.11 -14.03 30.03
C ASP A 634 28.59 -13.87 30.15
N PHE A 635 27.86 -13.78 29.02
CA PHE A 635 26.41 -13.62 29.01
C PHE A 635 25.69 -14.86 28.42
N LEU A 636 25.94 -15.19 27.16
CA LEU A 636 25.25 -16.27 26.46
C LEU A 636 25.66 -17.65 26.98
N GLY A 637 26.93 -17.87 27.27
CA GLY A 637 27.45 -19.14 27.80
C GLY A 637 26.76 -19.57 29.11
N PRO A 638 26.72 -18.71 30.14
CA PRO A 638 25.99 -18.99 31.38
C PRO A 638 24.48 -19.18 31.18
N MET A 639 23.90 -18.53 30.17
CA MET A 639 22.48 -18.67 29.83
C MET A 639 22.17 -20.04 29.18
N LEU A 640 23.06 -20.54 28.32
CA LEU A 640 22.94 -21.86 27.68
C LEU A 640 23.31 -23.00 28.63
N HIS A 641 24.15 -22.71 29.63
CA HIS A 641 24.61 -23.68 30.61
C HIS A 641 24.41 -23.17 32.05
N PRO A 642 23.16 -23.02 32.50
CA PRO A 642 22.87 -22.48 33.82
C PRO A 642 23.32 -23.45 34.93
N SER A 643 23.85 -22.89 36.02
CA SER A 643 24.26 -23.67 37.21
C SER A 643 23.08 -24.37 37.90
N SER A 644 21.85 -23.88 37.69
CA SER A 644 20.61 -24.49 38.17
C SER A 644 19.43 -24.15 37.26
N GLY A 645 18.54 -25.12 37.03
CA GLY A 645 17.38 -24.97 36.14
C GLY A 645 17.55 -25.63 34.77
N PRO A 646 16.52 -25.58 33.91
CA PRO A 646 16.58 -26.17 32.58
C PRO A 646 17.49 -25.36 31.64
N ALA A 647 18.33 -26.07 30.88
CA ALA A 647 19.22 -25.47 29.88
C ALA A 647 18.47 -25.31 28.54
N PRO A 648 18.37 -24.09 27.99
CA PRO A 648 17.76 -23.89 26.68
C PRO A 648 18.68 -24.39 25.55
N GLN A 649 18.12 -24.64 24.38
CA GLN A 649 18.87 -24.95 23.17
C GLN A 649 19.32 -23.65 22.49
N PHE A 650 20.41 -23.73 21.72
CA PHE A 650 20.88 -22.61 20.91
C PHE A 650 20.59 -22.88 19.42
N ARG A 651 19.79 -22.01 18.80
CA ARG A 651 19.36 -22.18 17.40
C ARG A 651 20.41 -21.70 16.41
N GLY A 652 21.02 -20.54 16.68
CA GLY A 652 21.89 -19.85 15.75
C GLY A 652 22.15 -18.40 16.13
N ALA A 653 23.22 -17.84 15.59
CA ALA A 653 23.47 -16.41 15.55
C ALA A 653 23.61 -15.92 14.10
N ILE A 654 23.12 -14.71 13.82
CA ILE A 654 23.41 -13.96 12.60
C ILE A 654 24.09 -12.66 13.00
N ILE A 655 25.30 -12.48 12.50
CA ILE A 655 26.11 -11.29 12.76
C ILE A 655 26.11 -10.43 11.51
N LEU A 656 25.61 -9.20 11.62
CA LEU A 656 25.52 -8.21 10.55
C LEU A 656 26.76 -7.33 10.58
N ASP A 657 27.59 -7.40 9.54
CA ASP A 657 28.82 -6.62 9.40
C ASP A 657 28.90 -6.04 7.99
N SER A 658 28.77 -4.72 7.89
CA SER A 658 28.88 -3.97 6.63
C SER A 658 27.93 -4.55 5.56
N ILE A 659 26.69 -4.06 5.48
CA ILE A 659 25.60 -4.68 4.68
C ILE A 659 24.87 -3.68 3.75
N MET A 660 25.55 -2.61 3.32
CA MET A 660 24.95 -1.49 2.59
C MET A 660 25.76 -1.05 1.35
N ASN A 661 27.02 -1.48 1.21
CA ASN A 661 27.97 -1.04 0.19
C ASN A 661 27.73 -1.67 -1.20
N TYR A 662 26.51 -1.57 -1.70
CA TYR A 662 26.12 -2.05 -3.03
C TYR A 662 26.79 -1.25 -4.15
N HIS A 663 27.24 -1.95 -5.20
CA HIS A 663 27.93 -1.34 -6.33
C HIS A 663 27.82 -2.15 -7.64
N THR A 664 27.40 -1.53 -8.75
CA THR A 664 27.26 -2.21 -10.06
C THR A 664 28.40 -1.95 -11.04
N GLN A 665 29.28 -0.96 -10.78
CA GLN A 665 30.40 -0.70 -11.70
C GLN A 665 31.45 -1.84 -11.71
N PRO A 666 31.99 -2.20 -12.88
CA PRO A 666 33.03 -3.23 -13.00
C PRO A 666 34.29 -2.94 -12.19
N ASN A 667 34.95 -3.99 -11.70
CA ASN A 667 36.22 -3.94 -10.95
C ASN A 667 36.16 -3.13 -9.64
N THR A 668 34.98 -3.08 -9.03
CA THR A 668 34.80 -2.46 -7.71
C THR A 668 34.95 -3.46 -6.57
N GLN A 669 34.99 -4.76 -6.85
CA GLN A 669 35.29 -5.78 -5.84
C GLN A 669 36.76 -6.24 -5.87
N LEU A 670 37.48 -6.05 -4.77
CA LEU A 670 38.89 -6.37 -4.58
C LEU A 670 39.10 -7.40 -3.47
N LEU A 671 39.08 -8.70 -3.82
CA LEU A 671 39.18 -9.78 -2.85
C LEU A 671 40.63 -10.01 -2.35
N ALA A 672 40.75 -10.48 -1.10
CA ALA A 672 42.02 -10.82 -0.49
C ALA A 672 42.76 -11.97 -1.20
N SER A 673 44.08 -12.04 -1.03
CA SER A 673 44.89 -13.11 -1.61
C SER A 673 44.46 -14.50 -1.11
N GLY A 674 44.34 -15.46 -2.03
CA GLY A 674 43.87 -16.81 -1.72
C GLY A 674 42.35 -16.98 -1.68
N PHE A 675 41.56 -15.93 -1.90
CA PHE A 675 40.09 -16.04 -1.93
C PHE A 675 39.62 -17.02 -3.02
N ASP A 676 40.26 -17.00 -4.19
CA ASP A 676 40.00 -17.93 -5.29
C ASP A 676 40.28 -19.40 -4.96
N LYS A 677 41.15 -19.66 -3.99
CA LYS A 677 41.45 -21.02 -3.51
C LYS A 677 40.50 -21.46 -2.42
N VAL A 678 40.13 -20.55 -1.53
CA VAL A 678 39.25 -20.85 -0.39
C VAL A 678 37.79 -20.92 -0.84
N PHE A 679 37.36 -20.04 -1.74
CA PHE A 679 36.00 -19.92 -2.26
C PHE A 679 36.00 -19.87 -3.80
N PRO A 680 36.35 -20.97 -4.48
CA PRO A 680 36.50 -21.00 -5.94
C PRO A 680 35.20 -20.66 -6.69
N GLU A 681 34.05 -21.16 -6.22
CA GLU A 681 32.74 -20.93 -6.84
C GLU A 681 32.31 -19.46 -6.74
N ALA A 682 32.42 -18.87 -5.55
CA ALA A 682 32.14 -17.45 -5.34
C ALA A 682 33.08 -16.56 -6.17
N ASN A 683 34.36 -16.91 -6.26
CA ASN A 683 35.32 -16.20 -7.09
C ASN A 683 34.99 -16.29 -8.59
N GLU A 684 34.51 -17.44 -9.08
CA GLU A 684 34.06 -17.58 -10.46
C GLU A 684 32.83 -16.71 -10.74
N PHE A 685 31.86 -16.71 -9.82
CA PHE A 685 30.69 -15.84 -9.89
C PHE A 685 31.08 -14.36 -10.00
N ILE A 686 31.95 -13.90 -9.11
CA ILE A 686 32.41 -12.49 -9.07
C ILE A 686 33.14 -12.12 -10.36
N LYS A 687 34.03 -12.99 -10.86
CA LYS A 687 34.75 -12.76 -12.13
C LYS A 687 33.81 -12.72 -13.33
N LYS A 688 32.84 -13.64 -13.40
CA LYS A 688 31.82 -13.66 -14.46
C LYS A 688 30.98 -12.39 -14.43
N ASN A 689 30.73 -11.85 -13.24
CA ASN A 689 30.01 -10.60 -13.05
C ASN A 689 30.92 -9.36 -13.09
N SER A 690 32.01 -9.39 -13.87
CA SER A 690 32.93 -8.27 -14.09
C SER A 690 33.52 -7.66 -12.80
N ASN A 691 33.71 -8.46 -11.76
CA ASN A 691 34.19 -8.03 -10.44
C ASN A 691 33.37 -6.87 -9.85
N THR A 692 32.06 -6.91 -10.02
CA THR A 692 31.12 -5.93 -9.47
C THR A 692 30.78 -6.22 -8.02
N GLY A 693 30.27 -5.18 -7.33
CA GLY A 693 29.99 -5.20 -5.90
C GLY A 693 28.52 -5.40 -5.52
N ASN A 694 27.76 -6.18 -6.30
CA ASN A 694 26.30 -6.20 -6.27
C ASN A 694 25.70 -7.40 -5.51
N TYR A 695 26.39 -7.93 -4.51
CA TYR A 695 26.02 -9.18 -3.83
C TYR A 695 26.17 -9.07 -2.31
N LEU A 696 25.53 -9.98 -1.57
CA LEU A 696 25.81 -10.19 -0.14
C LEU A 696 26.52 -11.54 0.06
N CYS A 697 27.32 -11.69 1.10
CA CYS A 697 27.92 -12.96 1.49
C CYS A 697 27.35 -13.47 2.80
N ALA A 698 27.02 -14.76 2.86
CA ALA A 698 26.76 -15.50 4.08
C ALA A 698 27.97 -16.39 4.38
N VAL A 699 28.77 -16.04 5.39
CA VAL A 699 29.93 -16.84 5.81
C VAL A 699 29.54 -17.77 6.93
N SER A 700 29.71 -19.06 6.68
CA SER A 700 29.36 -20.14 7.60
C SER A 700 30.57 -21.06 7.80
N LYS A 701 30.50 -21.97 8.78
CA LYS A 701 31.58 -22.94 9.05
C LYS A 701 31.13 -24.34 8.73
N GLN A 702 31.87 -25.02 7.86
CA GLN A 702 31.59 -26.40 7.50
C GLN A 702 31.66 -27.29 8.73
N THR A 703 30.63 -28.09 8.94
CA THR A 703 30.55 -29.03 10.05
C THR A 703 30.13 -30.41 9.56
N PRO A 704 30.49 -31.50 10.27
CA PRO A 704 30.07 -32.84 9.89
C PRO A 704 28.55 -32.95 10.03
N ALA A 705 27.83 -32.66 8.94
CA ALA A 705 26.44 -32.93 8.52
C ALA A 705 25.28 -33.02 9.54
N SER A 706 25.47 -32.81 10.86
CA SER A 706 24.43 -33.13 11.84
C SER A 706 24.45 -32.32 13.15
N ARG A 707 25.25 -31.25 13.29
CA ARG A 707 25.22 -30.41 14.51
C ARG A 707 24.91 -28.93 14.32
N PHE A 708 25.19 -28.34 13.15
CA PHE A 708 25.03 -26.89 12.93
C PHE A 708 24.43 -26.51 11.56
N ALA A 709 24.05 -27.50 10.74
CA ALA A 709 23.45 -27.35 9.42
C ALA A 709 21.99 -26.87 9.51
N GLY A 710 21.77 -25.68 10.06
CA GLY A 710 20.42 -25.15 10.27
C GLY A 710 20.31 -23.70 9.85
N ILE A 711 20.93 -22.80 10.59
CA ILE A 711 20.65 -21.36 10.44
C ILE A 711 21.15 -20.77 9.12
N ALA A 712 22.27 -21.26 8.58
CA ALA A 712 22.79 -20.83 7.28
C ALA A 712 21.91 -21.32 6.12
N GLU A 713 21.46 -22.58 6.19
CA GLU A 713 20.54 -23.16 5.21
C GLU A 713 19.17 -22.49 5.26
N ASP A 714 18.66 -22.18 6.46
CA ASP A 714 17.42 -21.43 6.63
C ASP A 714 17.52 -20.03 6.05
N LEU A 715 18.64 -19.35 6.28
CA LEU A 715 18.89 -18.03 5.71
C LEU A 715 18.98 -18.09 4.18
N ASN A 716 19.73 -19.03 3.61
CA ASN A 716 19.79 -19.23 2.16
C ASN A 716 18.41 -19.56 1.57
N ARG A 717 17.64 -20.42 2.26
CA ARG A 717 16.27 -20.75 1.89
C ARG A 717 15.42 -19.48 1.86
N ILE A 718 15.39 -18.70 2.92
CA ILE A 718 14.62 -17.43 2.99
C ILE A 718 15.11 -16.39 1.98
N TRP A 719 16.42 -16.32 1.72
CA TRP A 719 16.99 -15.37 0.78
C TRP A 719 16.65 -15.69 -0.67
N SER A 720 16.72 -16.96 -1.08
CA SER A 720 16.36 -17.44 -2.45
C SER A 720 14.91 -17.19 -2.86
N LYS A 721 14.17 -16.59 -1.94
CA LYS A 721 12.75 -16.58 -1.80
C LYS A 721 12.21 -15.15 -1.60
N ALA A 722 13.10 -14.18 -1.37
CA ALA A 722 12.77 -12.77 -1.17
C ALA A 722 12.50 -12.05 -2.51
N VAL A 723 11.83 -10.89 -2.47
CA VAL A 723 11.71 -10.02 -3.65
C VAL A 723 13.13 -9.55 -4.04
N ASN A 724 13.46 -9.41 -5.33
CA ASN A 724 14.77 -8.93 -5.81
C ASN A 724 15.99 -9.86 -5.69
N VAL A 725 15.83 -11.19 -5.54
CA VAL A 725 17.00 -12.12 -5.53
C VAL A 725 17.89 -11.97 -6.76
N ASP A 726 17.31 -11.71 -7.92
CA ASP A 726 18.06 -11.50 -9.17
C ASP A 726 18.92 -10.23 -9.15
N LYS A 727 18.50 -9.21 -8.39
CA LYS A 727 19.23 -7.95 -8.21
C LYS A 727 20.28 -8.05 -7.10
N TYR A 728 19.99 -8.81 -6.04
CA TYR A 728 20.80 -8.93 -4.82
C TYR A 728 21.18 -10.39 -4.51
N PRO A 729 22.07 -11.00 -5.32
CA PRO A 729 22.53 -12.36 -5.09
C PRO A 729 23.20 -12.54 -3.73
N LEU A 730 22.91 -13.67 -3.07
CA LEU A 730 23.59 -14.13 -1.85
C LEU A 730 24.62 -15.20 -2.21
N LEU A 731 25.86 -14.98 -1.83
CA LEU A 731 26.96 -15.94 -1.99
C LEU A 731 27.19 -16.68 -0.68
N ASP A 732 27.04 -18.00 -0.70
CA ASP A 732 27.38 -18.85 0.43
C ASP A 732 28.89 -19.09 0.46
N LEU A 733 29.54 -18.66 1.54
CA LEU A 733 30.97 -18.79 1.77
C LEU A 733 31.20 -19.76 2.92
N GLU A 734 31.15 -21.05 2.60
CA GLU A 734 31.36 -22.10 3.60
C GLU A 734 32.86 -22.29 3.91
N VAL A 735 33.25 -21.98 5.14
CA VAL A 735 34.62 -22.10 5.62
C VAL A 735 34.95 -23.56 5.96
N VAL A 736 35.79 -24.15 5.11
CA VAL A 736 36.48 -25.44 5.37
C VAL A 736 37.86 -25.16 5.95
N ARG A 737 38.34 -25.95 6.92
CA ARG A 737 39.69 -25.76 7.49
C ARG A 737 40.77 -26.01 6.43
N VAL A 738 41.27 -24.92 5.83
CA VAL A 738 42.48 -24.90 4.99
C VAL A 738 43.51 -24.01 5.69
N PHE A 739 44.66 -24.58 6.08
CA PHE A 739 45.69 -23.84 6.82
C PHE A 739 46.46 -22.88 5.89
N GLY A 740 46.57 -21.61 6.29
CA GLY A 740 47.58 -20.68 5.76
C GLY A 740 47.15 -19.69 4.66
N GLU A 741 45.88 -19.63 4.27
CA GLU A 741 45.40 -18.66 3.26
C GLU A 741 44.96 -17.33 3.91
N GLN A 742 45.37 -16.20 3.34
CA GLN A 742 45.11 -14.86 3.89
C GLN A 742 43.62 -14.50 3.87
N ALA A 743 42.89 -14.86 2.81
CA ALA A 743 41.45 -14.63 2.73
C ALA A 743 40.68 -15.23 3.92
N LEU A 744 41.03 -16.44 4.33
CA LEU A 744 40.41 -17.10 5.47
C LEU A 744 40.67 -16.33 6.78
N VAL A 745 41.90 -15.83 6.96
CA VAL A 745 42.30 -15.08 8.16
C VAL A 745 41.46 -13.82 8.35
N GLU A 746 41.02 -13.17 7.28
CA GLU A 746 40.20 -11.95 7.40
C GLU A 746 38.75 -12.26 7.80
N PHE A 747 38.14 -13.34 7.30
CA PHE A 747 36.83 -13.78 7.79
C PHE A 747 36.92 -14.28 9.25
N LEU A 748 38.01 -14.94 9.63
CA LEU A 748 38.21 -15.46 11.00
C LEU A 748 38.59 -14.39 12.05
N LYS A 749 38.48 -13.09 11.75
CA LYS A 749 38.71 -11.99 12.71
C LYS A 749 37.45 -11.26 13.14
N GLN A 750 36.29 -11.63 12.59
CA GLN A 750 35.02 -10.93 12.82
C GLN A 750 34.25 -11.46 14.02
N ASP A 751 33.18 -10.75 14.40
CA ASP A 751 32.43 -10.94 15.64
C ASP A 751 31.58 -12.22 15.72
N HIS A 752 31.49 -12.99 14.64
CA HIS A 752 30.92 -14.35 14.67
C HIS A 752 31.90 -15.39 15.25
N MET A 753 33.20 -15.07 15.33
CA MET A 753 34.24 -16.02 15.73
C MET A 753 34.15 -16.54 17.16
N PRO A 754 33.81 -15.70 18.18
CA PRO A 754 33.61 -16.19 19.53
C PRO A 754 32.54 -17.30 19.62
N PHE A 755 31.51 -17.26 18.77
CA PHE A 755 30.51 -18.33 18.68
C PHE A 755 31.15 -19.64 18.18
N TRP A 756 31.93 -19.59 17.09
CA TRP A 756 32.59 -20.77 16.51
C TRP A 756 33.71 -21.35 17.36
N ASN A 757 34.27 -20.56 18.27
CA ASN A 757 35.33 -20.93 19.20
C ASN A 757 34.83 -21.01 20.64
N PHE A 758 33.53 -21.16 20.88
CA PHE A 758 32.99 -21.28 22.23
C PHE A 758 33.48 -22.58 22.92
N TYR A 759 33.89 -22.45 24.19
CA TYR A 759 34.27 -23.57 25.05
C TYR A 759 33.39 -23.58 26.29
N HIS A 760 32.86 -24.75 26.62
CA HIS A 760 32.13 -24.97 27.86
C HIS A 760 32.93 -25.92 28.76
N ASN A 761 33.31 -25.46 29.95
CA ASN A 761 34.11 -26.24 30.92
C ASN A 761 35.39 -26.87 30.32
N GLY A 762 36.08 -26.12 29.44
CA GLY A 762 37.30 -26.57 28.76
C GLY A 762 37.06 -27.52 27.59
N VAL A 763 35.80 -27.84 27.25
CA VAL A 763 35.43 -28.67 26.11
C VAL A 763 34.97 -27.78 24.95
N PRO A 764 35.50 -27.94 23.72
CA PRO A 764 35.01 -27.21 22.56
C PRO A 764 33.53 -27.48 22.32
N SER A 765 32.71 -26.43 22.34
CA SER A 765 31.27 -26.49 22.12
C SER A 765 30.87 -25.37 21.15
N PRO A 766 31.31 -25.42 19.88
CA PRO A 766 31.04 -24.34 18.92
C PRO A 766 29.55 -24.07 18.83
N LEU A 767 29.18 -22.80 18.67
CA LEU A 767 27.81 -22.36 18.44
C LEU A 767 27.62 -22.05 16.95
N PRO A 768 26.48 -22.43 16.33
CA PRO A 768 26.14 -22.09 14.95
C PRO A 768 26.03 -20.58 14.81
N ALA A 769 26.86 -19.99 13.96
CA ALA A 769 26.80 -18.57 13.65
C ALA A 769 27.09 -18.33 12.17
N VAL A 770 26.42 -17.32 11.60
CA VAL A 770 26.60 -16.86 10.23
C VAL A 770 26.99 -15.39 10.26
N LEU A 771 28.01 -15.02 9.50
CA LEU A 771 28.32 -13.63 9.22
C LEU A 771 27.63 -13.23 7.91
N LEU A 772 26.76 -12.23 7.97
CA LEU A 772 26.24 -11.54 6.80
C LEU A 772 27.09 -10.30 6.55
N SER A 773 27.71 -10.23 5.37
CA SER A 773 28.57 -9.11 4.99
C SER A 773 28.58 -8.86 3.50
N ASP A 774 28.63 -7.60 3.11
CA ASP A 774 28.85 -7.13 1.74
C ASP A 774 30.33 -7.10 1.35
N THR A 775 31.22 -7.65 2.20
CA THR A 775 32.69 -7.66 2.05
C THR A 775 33.39 -6.32 2.32
N GLY A 776 32.65 -5.28 2.71
CA GLY A 776 33.13 -4.05 3.35
C GLY A 776 34.41 -3.48 2.75
N ILE A 777 35.52 -3.65 3.46
CA ILE A 777 36.87 -3.16 3.11
C ILE A 777 37.39 -3.59 1.73
N TRP A 778 36.80 -4.62 1.13
CA TRP A 778 37.15 -5.13 -0.19
C TRP A 778 36.31 -4.52 -1.32
N ARG A 779 35.26 -3.77 -0.98
CA ARG A 779 34.54 -2.91 -1.91
C ARG A 779 35.38 -1.65 -2.09
N ASN A 780 35.80 -1.37 -3.32
CA ASN A 780 36.59 -0.20 -3.70
C ASN A 780 35.72 1.08 -3.68
N ILE A 781 35.18 1.40 -2.51
CA ILE A 781 34.28 2.51 -2.29
C ILE A 781 35.08 3.81 -2.33
N PRO A 782 34.63 4.86 -3.04
CA PRO A 782 35.27 6.16 -3.04
C PRO A 782 35.46 6.67 -1.61
N LYS A 783 36.67 7.14 -1.29
CA LYS A 783 36.92 7.82 -0.02
C LYS A 783 36.13 9.13 -0.03
N CYS A 784 35.22 9.26 0.94
CA CYS A 784 34.46 10.47 1.13
C CYS A 784 35.37 11.70 1.33
N SER A 785 35.06 12.79 0.62
CA SER A 785 35.84 14.03 0.61
C SER A 785 35.34 15.08 1.63
N THR A 786 34.12 14.91 2.17
CA THR A 786 33.46 15.85 3.10
C THR A 786 33.11 15.18 4.44
N PRO A 787 32.88 15.95 5.52
CA PRO A 787 32.54 15.37 6.84
C PRO A 787 31.16 14.68 6.90
N SER A 788 30.22 15.01 6.00
CA SER A 788 28.84 14.51 6.00
C SER A 788 28.58 13.35 5.04
N CYS A 789 29.49 13.05 4.11
CA CYS A 789 29.42 11.90 3.19
C CYS A 789 28.05 11.55 2.56
N PRO A 790 27.25 12.52 2.07
CA PRO A 790 25.94 12.23 1.49
C PRO A 790 26.04 11.34 0.24
N GLU A 791 27.18 11.38 -0.47
CA GLU A 791 27.45 10.56 -1.66
C GLU A 791 27.41 9.04 -1.40
N LEU A 792 27.50 8.60 -0.14
CA LEU A 792 27.51 7.18 0.22
C LEU A 792 26.13 6.66 0.68
N ILE A 793 25.20 7.55 1.03
CA ILE A 793 23.82 7.25 1.41
C ILE A 793 22.93 7.46 0.18
N THR A 794 22.95 6.51 -0.73
CA THR A 794 22.13 6.53 -1.94
C THR A 794 20.94 5.60 -1.78
N ILE A 795 19.81 5.92 -2.42
CA ILE A 795 18.59 5.09 -2.41
C ILE A 795 18.91 3.62 -2.75
N GLU A 796 19.73 3.36 -3.77
CA GLU A 796 20.06 1.99 -4.20
C GLU A 796 20.78 1.16 -3.11
N ARG A 797 21.62 1.82 -2.31
CA ARG A 797 22.33 1.21 -1.18
C ARG A 797 21.43 1.01 0.03
N LEU A 798 20.51 1.94 0.28
CA LEU A 798 19.49 1.79 1.32
C LEU A 798 18.50 0.67 0.98
N GLN A 799 18.14 0.50 -0.29
CA GLN A 799 17.35 -0.64 -0.76
C GLN A 799 18.09 -1.97 -0.59
N PHE A 800 19.42 -1.99 -0.78
CA PHE A 800 20.22 -3.18 -0.52
C PHE A 800 20.29 -3.53 0.98
N LEU A 801 20.36 -2.53 1.86
CA LEU A 801 20.22 -2.69 3.30
C LEU A 801 18.83 -3.24 3.67
N ASP A 802 17.76 -2.64 3.11
CA ASP A 802 16.36 -3.03 3.31
C ASP A 802 16.12 -4.50 2.95
N GLN A 803 16.75 -4.99 1.87
CA GLN A 803 16.71 -6.40 1.50
C GLN A 803 17.24 -7.31 2.62
N THR A 804 18.35 -6.90 3.26
CA THR A 804 18.99 -7.68 4.32
C THR A 804 18.15 -7.68 5.60
N VAL A 805 17.60 -6.51 5.97
CA VAL A 805 16.69 -6.38 7.13
C VAL A 805 15.43 -7.20 6.90
N THR A 806 14.84 -7.10 5.71
CA THR A 806 13.66 -7.87 5.34
C THR A 806 13.96 -9.37 5.42
N ALA A 807 15.04 -9.87 4.81
CA ALA A 807 15.39 -11.29 4.86
C ALA A 807 15.65 -11.83 6.27
N THR A 808 16.22 -11.02 7.16
CA THR A 808 16.48 -11.40 8.56
C THR A 808 15.22 -11.38 9.42
N SER A 809 14.32 -10.42 9.18
CA SER A 809 12.96 -10.40 9.73
C SER A 809 12.16 -11.63 9.27
N LEU A 810 12.29 -11.97 7.98
CA LEU A 810 11.79 -13.20 7.34
C LEU A 810 12.18 -14.47 8.05
N LEU A 811 13.45 -14.58 8.36
CA LEU A 811 13.99 -15.73 9.08
C LEU A 811 13.45 -15.82 10.51
N ILE A 812 13.28 -14.69 11.21
CA ILE A 812 12.74 -14.72 12.57
C ILE A 812 11.33 -15.31 12.54
N ALA A 813 10.43 -14.83 11.69
CA ALA A 813 9.07 -15.36 11.70
C ALA A 813 8.99 -16.85 11.31
N ASP A 814 9.78 -17.29 10.32
CA ASP A 814 9.78 -18.70 9.89
C ASP A 814 10.22 -19.64 11.02
N LEU A 815 11.22 -19.22 11.81
CA LEU A 815 11.73 -19.98 12.94
C LEU A 815 10.83 -19.93 14.18
N GLN A 816 9.81 -19.08 14.19
CA GLN A 816 8.88 -18.88 15.31
C GLN A 816 7.55 -19.64 15.11
N LEU A 817 7.49 -20.60 14.18
CA LEU A 817 6.33 -21.49 13.94
C LEU A 817 6.58 -22.91 14.48
N ASP A 818 5.64 -23.47 15.26
CA ASP A 818 5.69 -24.85 15.78
C ASP A 818 4.96 -25.80 14.80
N PRO A 819 5.59 -26.84 14.26
CA PRO A 819 4.92 -27.78 13.35
C PRO A 819 3.85 -28.65 14.02
N SER A 820 3.85 -28.76 15.36
CA SER A 820 3.07 -29.76 16.10
C SER A 820 1.73 -29.26 16.68
N SER A 821 1.45 -27.96 16.63
CA SER A 821 0.22 -27.34 17.16
C SER A 821 -0.75 -26.84 16.09
N VAL A 822 -0.85 -27.54 14.95
CA VAL A 822 -1.82 -27.21 13.88
C VAL A 822 -3.21 -27.74 14.27
N THR A 823 -3.85 -27.05 15.21
CA THR A 823 -5.31 -27.07 15.45
C THR A 823 -5.78 -25.63 15.74
N ASP A 824 -6.49 -25.06 14.76
CA ASP A 824 -7.51 -23.98 14.78
C ASP A 824 -7.42 -22.72 15.65
N SER A 825 -6.35 -22.41 16.40
CA SER A 825 -6.35 -21.14 17.17
C SER A 825 -5.04 -20.39 17.34
N VAL A 826 -3.98 -20.72 16.61
CA VAL A 826 -2.73 -19.92 16.63
C VAL A 826 -2.13 -19.85 15.23
N SER A 827 -2.76 -19.09 14.32
CA SER A 827 -2.18 -18.76 13.00
C SER A 827 -2.21 -17.26 12.67
N SER A 828 -2.59 -16.40 13.62
CA SER A 828 -2.91 -14.98 13.37
C SER A 828 -1.78 -14.00 13.67
N VAL A 829 -0.54 -14.48 13.88
CA VAL A 829 0.46 -13.67 14.58
C VAL A 829 1.82 -13.56 13.86
N PHE A 830 2.15 -14.46 12.92
CA PHE A 830 3.41 -14.41 12.15
C PHE A 830 3.21 -14.63 10.65
N SER A 831 1.98 -14.49 10.13
CA SER A 831 1.71 -14.64 8.69
C SER A 831 2.24 -13.48 7.83
N ASN A 832 2.69 -12.37 8.43
CA ASN A 832 3.13 -11.18 7.71
C ASN A 832 4.54 -11.27 7.14
N ILE A 833 5.20 -12.41 7.31
CA ILE A 833 6.60 -12.53 6.99
C ILE A 833 6.79 -13.79 6.10
N SER A 834 6.33 -14.97 6.47
CA SER A 834 6.71 -16.20 5.74
C SER A 834 5.85 -16.60 4.53
N VAL A 835 4.83 -15.83 4.11
CA VAL A 835 3.88 -16.30 3.05
C VAL A 835 4.37 -16.03 1.62
N LEU A 836 5.42 -15.24 1.42
CA LEU A 836 5.91 -14.94 0.07
C LEU A 836 6.52 -16.16 -0.65
N VAL A 837 6.64 -17.32 0.02
CA VAL A 837 7.51 -18.36 -0.54
C VAL A 837 7.19 -19.82 -0.43
N ILE A 838 5.98 -20.16 -0.06
CA ILE A 838 5.52 -21.54 -0.22
C ILE A 838 4.61 -21.70 -1.45
N SER A 839 4.11 -20.61 -2.03
CA SER A 839 3.16 -20.68 -3.16
C SER A 839 3.79 -20.75 -4.57
N LEU A 840 5.11 -20.57 -4.72
CA LEU A 840 5.80 -20.68 -6.02
C LEU A 840 6.52 -22.03 -6.26
N ALA A 841 6.62 -22.91 -5.25
CA ALA A 841 7.31 -24.20 -5.38
C ALA A 841 6.40 -25.39 -5.75
N LEU A 842 5.07 -25.24 -5.70
CA LEU A 842 4.13 -26.34 -6.01
C LEU A 842 3.51 -26.27 -7.42
N GLY A 843 3.87 -25.27 -8.23
CA GLY A 843 3.40 -25.10 -9.61
C GLY A 843 4.31 -25.69 -10.71
N LEU A 844 5.50 -26.22 -10.37
CA LEU A 844 6.50 -26.70 -11.33
C LEU A 844 6.86 -28.19 -11.20
N MET A 845 5.99 -29.00 -10.59
CA MET A 845 6.11 -30.48 -10.61
C MET A 845 4.97 -31.20 -11.36
N PHE A 846 4.18 -30.47 -12.14
CA PHE A 846 3.28 -31.07 -13.14
C PHE A 846 3.32 -30.28 -14.46
N PHE A 847 4.44 -30.40 -15.17
CA PHE A 847 4.51 -30.50 -16.64
C PHE A 847 5.81 -31.18 -17.04
#